data_AF-A0AA38T0P2-F1
#
_entry.id   AF-A0AA38T0P2-F1
#
_cell.length_a   1.000
_cell.length_b   1.000
_cell.length_c   1.000
_cell.angle_alpha   90.00
_cell.angle_beta   90.00
_cell.angle_gamma   90.00
#
_symmetry.space_group_name_H-M   'P 1'
#
loop_
_entity.id
_entity.type
_entity.pdbx_description
1 polymer ?
#
loop_
_entity_poly.entity_id
_entity_poly.type
_entity_poly.pdbx_seq_one_letter_code
_entity_poly.pdbx_strand_id
1 'polypeptide(L)'
;MAAVVVRLRLSWHVFVFSINFRLQLQLVDLSKLIPSATELQDQIYLLSCWLVVNSTNLRANRTTIVMDKSWMYVAPRTSLEYADGVNSFLDFAFAKSGQDGRIHCPCIVCHNRYKHPRTTVYDHLICDGFQKGYSQWKYQGENSEASSSSMMPNEEEGNYQHDITGLLHDLFPTFPIEGNSQGMGEHEVEADLDTDSTMQNEKNKFNDLLKEYEQKVYPNSKYNKLTCFVHLYHLKCLNGWSNKSFTMLLEFLKDLLPDGNFLPNKANEVKKIMAKLGLGYEKIHACPNGCMLFWKDNEKEQMCSICGASKWKPIQNNLEDEVCLPKKKAMNILRWFPLKPRLQRLFMSSKTADLMKWHYSKREKDGKLRHPADALAWKYFDKKYPEFSRDPRNVRLALASDGFNPFRTMNVSYSIWPVFVIPYNLPPWYVMKQPNFILSLIIPGPKGPGNKIDVYMQPLIEELQELWDVGVITFDASMNENFQTKAAVLSTISDFPGYANLSGWSTKGEYACPLCAFDKTSKWLDHGRKWCYMGHRRWLQTDHCWRKDTRSFDGREELRNAPIPPSGDLVLGQLKDVDFLVDNLEKSPWKKKSIFFRLPYWKTLLLRHNLDVMHIEKNICDNIVGTLLGQVGKSKDNMKARLDLQKMGIREELNSPEKPSAKQ
;
A
#
# COMPACT_ATOMS: atom_id res chain seq x y z
N MET A 1 -29.18 -23.52 -7.38
CA MET A 1 -27.74 -23.85 -7.29
C MET A 1 -26.91 -23.34 -8.46
N ALA A 2 -27.38 -23.32 -9.72
CA ALA A 2 -26.64 -22.67 -10.82
C ALA A 2 -26.55 -21.14 -10.73
N ALA A 3 -27.54 -20.45 -10.12
CA ALA A 3 -27.53 -18.99 -9.96
C ALA A 3 -26.49 -18.46 -8.93
N VAL A 4 -26.02 -19.31 -8.01
CA VAL A 4 -24.98 -18.96 -7.02
C VAL A 4 -23.59 -19.12 -7.63
N VAL A 5 -23.41 -20.10 -8.53
CA VAL A 5 -22.15 -20.32 -9.26
C VAL A 5 -21.98 -19.31 -10.40
N VAL A 6 -23.07 -18.84 -11.02
CA VAL A 6 -23.01 -17.80 -12.07
C VAL A 6 -22.80 -16.40 -11.49
N ARG A 7 -23.30 -16.08 -10.29
CA ARG A 7 -22.96 -14.81 -9.59
C ARG A 7 -21.54 -14.76 -9.04
N LEU A 8 -20.87 -15.90 -8.86
CA LEU A 8 -19.43 -15.97 -8.52
C LEU A 8 -18.49 -15.61 -9.70
N ARG A 9 -19.01 -15.45 -10.93
CA ARG A 9 -18.23 -14.94 -12.07
C ARG A 9 -18.27 -13.41 -12.24
N LEU A 10 -19.21 -12.71 -11.60
CA LEU A 10 -19.30 -11.24 -11.66
C LEU A 10 -18.41 -10.52 -10.62
N SER A 11 -17.75 -11.28 -9.73
CA SER A 11 -16.78 -10.75 -8.76
C SER A 11 -15.32 -10.89 -9.21
N TRP A 12 -15.04 -11.25 -10.48
CA TRP A 12 -13.67 -11.37 -10.98
C TRP A 12 -12.91 -10.02 -11.01
N HIS A 13 -13.62 -8.89 -11.14
CA HIS A 13 -13.00 -7.57 -11.00
C HIS A 13 -12.77 -7.14 -9.54
N VAL A 14 -13.48 -7.73 -8.57
CA VAL A 14 -13.23 -7.55 -7.13
C VAL A 14 -12.14 -8.52 -6.62
N PHE A 15 -11.95 -9.65 -7.32
CA PHE A 15 -10.90 -10.63 -7.05
C PHE A 15 -9.49 -10.04 -7.25
N VAL A 16 -9.30 -9.17 -8.25
CA VAL A 16 -8.07 -8.40 -8.47
C VAL A 16 -7.87 -7.28 -7.42
N PHE A 17 -8.95 -6.86 -6.74
CA PHE A 17 -8.94 -5.81 -5.72
C PHE A 17 -8.40 -6.26 -4.35
N SER A 18 -8.60 -7.52 -3.94
CA SER A 18 -8.16 -8.02 -2.62
C SER A 18 -6.86 -8.84 -2.65
N ILE A 19 -6.50 -9.42 -3.80
CA ILE A 19 -5.24 -10.16 -3.94
C ILE A 19 -4.02 -9.21 -3.84
N ASN A 20 -4.12 -7.97 -4.34
CA ASN A 20 -3.03 -6.99 -4.24
C ASN A 20 -2.70 -6.58 -2.80
N PHE A 21 -3.67 -6.55 -1.88
CA PHE A 21 -3.42 -6.14 -0.49
C PHE A 21 -2.62 -7.21 0.28
N ARG A 22 -2.88 -8.50 0.03
CA ARG A 22 -2.10 -9.60 0.64
C ARG A 22 -0.83 -9.93 -0.14
N LEU A 23 -0.80 -9.84 -1.47
CA LEU A 23 0.47 -9.99 -2.21
C LEU A 23 1.45 -8.88 -1.85
N GLN A 24 1.01 -7.62 -1.66
CA GLN A 24 1.93 -6.55 -1.24
C GLN A 24 2.31 -6.59 0.25
N LEU A 25 1.54 -7.27 1.12
CA LEU A 25 1.94 -7.54 2.51
C LEU A 25 2.74 -8.86 2.67
N GLN A 26 2.61 -9.82 1.76
CA GLN A 26 3.33 -11.11 1.78
C GLN A 26 4.57 -11.14 0.87
N LEU A 27 4.77 -10.17 -0.03
CA LEU A 27 6.01 -10.02 -0.83
C LEU A 27 7.16 -9.36 -0.08
N VAL A 28 7.04 -9.17 1.24
CA VAL A 28 8.23 -9.27 2.09
C VAL A 28 8.46 -10.76 2.29
N ASP A 29 9.09 -11.42 1.34
CA ASP A 29 9.47 -12.82 1.49
C ASP A 29 10.74 -12.92 2.34
N LEU A 30 10.60 -13.08 3.67
CA LEU A 30 11.73 -13.47 4.54
C LEU A 30 12.03 -14.98 4.45
N SER A 31 11.48 -15.74 3.50
CA SER A 31 12.02 -17.08 3.22
C SER A 31 13.39 -17.03 2.52
N LYS A 32 13.82 -15.84 2.06
CA LYS A 32 15.21 -15.55 1.66
C LYS A 32 16.19 -15.34 2.83
N LEU A 33 15.77 -15.58 4.08
CA LEU A 33 16.60 -15.49 5.29
C LEU A 33 17.00 -16.86 5.89
N ILE A 34 16.83 -17.94 5.13
CA ILE A 34 17.54 -19.20 5.40
C ILE A 34 18.72 -19.21 4.43
N PRO A 35 19.97 -19.24 4.90
CA PRO A 35 21.12 -19.38 4.01
C PRO A 35 21.02 -20.75 3.34
N SER A 36 20.57 -20.76 2.08
CA SER A 36 20.82 -21.90 1.19
C SER A 36 22.32 -21.93 0.89
N ALA A 37 22.84 -23.13 0.62
CA ALA A 37 24.25 -23.50 0.55
C ALA A 37 25.15 -22.74 -0.47
N THR A 38 24.69 -21.60 -0.99
CA THR A 38 25.37 -20.72 -1.96
C THR A 38 26.27 -19.66 -1.32
N GLU A 39 26.13 -19.31 -0.05
CA GLU A 39 27.02 -18.31 0.61
C GLU A 39 28.44 -18.84 0.86
N LEU A 40 28.65 -20.16 0.87
CA LEU A 40 30.00 -20.72 0.94
C LEU A 40 30.78 -20.49 -0.36
N GLN A 41 30.07 -20.45 -1.51
CA GLN A 41 30.69 -20.31 -2.82
C GLN A 41 31.12 -18.87 -3.08
N ASP A 42 30.35 -17.87 -2.63
CA ASP A 42 30.69 -16.44 -2.76
C ASP A 42 31.80 -16.01 -1.80
N GLN A 43 31.91 -16.61 -0.60
CA GLN A 43 33.07 -16.38 0.28
C GLN A 43 34.35 -17.04 -0.25
N ILE A 44 34.25 -18.21 -0.90
CA ILE A 44 35.37 -18.84 -1.61
C ILE A 44 35.74 -18.03 -2.88
N TYR A 45 34.76 -17.43 -3.57
CA TYR A 45 35.00 -16.55 -4.72
C TYR A 45 35.69 -15.25 -4.31
N LEU A 46 35.32 -14.65 -3.18
CA LEU A 46 35.98 -13.45 -2.65
C LEU A 46 37.39 -13.72 -2.13
N LEU A 47 37.66 -14.90 -1.55
CA LEU A 47 39.02 -15.34 -1.18
C LEU A 47 39.89 -15.67 -2.41
N SER A 48 39.30 -16.15 -3.50
CA SER A 48 40.03 -16.43 -4.75
C SER A 48 40.27 -15.17 -5.60
N CYS A 49 39.36 -14.18 -5.58
CA CYS A 49 39.57 -12.90 -6.25
C CYS A 49 40.66 -12.04 -5.59
N TRP A 50 40.92 -12.19 -4.28
CA TRP A 50 42.00 -11.47 -3.61
C TRP A 50 43.41 -11.95 -4.03
N LEU A 51 43.54 -13.16 -4.57
CA LEU A 51 44.80 -13.75 -5.02
C LEU A 51 45.13 -13.50 -6.51
N VAL A 52 44.18 -12.99 -7.31
CA VAL A 52 44.34 -12.88 -8.79
C VAL A 52 44.71 -11.46 -9.26
N VAL A 53 44.72 -10.44 -8.40
CA VAL A 53 44.91 -9.03 -8.81
C VAL A 53 46.39 -8.59 -8.95
N ASN A 54 47.36 -9.50 -8.88
CA ASN A 54 48.76 -9.21 -9.22
C ASN A 54 49.23 -9.98 -10.46
N SER A 55 48.88 -9.51 -11.66
CA SER A 55 49.78 -9.46 -12.84
C SER A 55 49.09 -9.01 -14.15
N THR A 56 49.71 -7.97 -14.73
CA THR A 56 49.81 -7.62 -16.17
C THR A 56 48.60 -7.11 -16.96
N ASN A 57 48.80 -5.89 -17.48
CA ASN A 57 48.12 -5.23 -18.60
C ASN A 57 48.18 -6.03 -19.91
N LEU A 58 47.13 -5.92 -20.75
CA LEU A 58 47.22 -5.54 -22.19
C LEU A 58 45.82 -5.37 -22.83
N ARG A 59 45.76 -4.44 -23.79
CA ARG A 59 44.60 -3.91 -24.55
C ARG A 59 43.83 -4.95 -25.40
N ALA A 60 42.53 -4.70 -25.61
CA ALA A 60 41.92 -4.70 -26.95
C ALA A 60 40.53 -4.02 -26.95
N ASN A 61 40.31 -3.08 -27.88
CA ASN A 61 39.00 -2.56 -28.27
C ASN A 61 38.14 -3.66 -28.90
N ARG A 62 36.84 -3.72 -28.60
CA ARG A 62 35.85 -4.36 -29.47
C ARG A 62 34.60 -3.50 -29.62
N THR A 63 34.46 -3.00 -30.83
CA THR A 63 33.28 -2.38 -31.44
C THR A 63 32.11 -3.38 -31.41
N THR A 64 30.97 -3.00 -30.84
CA THR A 64 29.71 -3.75 -30.96
C THR A 64 29.14 -3.56 -32.37
N ILE A 65 29.23 -4.61 -33.19
CA ILE A 65 28.59 -4.71 -34.50
C ILE A 65 27.11 -5.06 -34.25
N VAL A 66 26.19 -4.21 -34.71
CA VAL A 66 24.76 -4.55 -34.82
C VAL A 66 24.63 -5.57 -35.95
N MET A 67 24.18 -6.79 -35.65
CA MET A 67 24.00 -7.83 -36.68
C MET A 67 22.83 -7.49 -37.60
N ASP A 68 23.07 -7.50 -38.91
CA ASP A 68 22.01 -7.38 -39.92
C ASP A 68 21.17 -8.67 -39.95
N LYS A 69 19.85 -8.50 -39.95
CA LYS A 69 18.85 -9.58 -39.94
C LYS A 69 17.85 -9.48 -41.08
N SER A 70 18.07 -8.56 -42.01
CA SER A 70 17.22 -8.36 -43.19
C SER A 70 17.11 -9.64 -44.03
N TRP A 71 18.18 -10.46 -44.05
CA TRP A 71 18.25 -11.75 -44.74
C TRP A 71 17.11 -12.73 -44.36
N MET A 72 16.55 -12.64 -43.15
CA MET A 72 15.50 -13.57 -42.67
C MET A 72 14.22 -13.54 -43.52
N TYR A 73 13.95 -12.42 -44.20
CA TYR A 73 12.72 -12.21 -44.98
C TYR A 73 12.97 -11.74 -46.42
N VAL A 74 14.20 -11.35 -46.75
CA VAL A 74 14.55 -10.83 -48.08
C VAL A 74 15.28 -11.87 -48.93
N ALA A 75 16.11 -12.74 -48.34
CA ALA A 75 16.88 -13.73 -49.09
C ALA A 75 16.03 -14.97 -49.46
N PRO A 76 16.15 -15.52 -50.68
CA PRO A 76 15.51 -16.78 -51.03
C PRO A 76 16.04 -17.93 -50.15
N ARG A 77 15.17 -18.82 -49.67
CA ARG A 77 15.56 -19.93 -48.77
C ARG A 77 16.56 -20.93 -49.36
N THR A 78 16.71 -20.94 -50.69
CA THR A 78 17.69 -21.75 -51.42
C THR A 78 19.04 -21.04 -51.60
N SER A 79 19.19 -19.80 -51.14
CA SER A 79 20.45 -19.06 -51.25
C SER A 79 21.41 -19.45 -50.14
N LEU A 80 22.72 -19.33 -50.45
CA LEU A 80 23.78 -19.54 -49.47
C LEU A 80 23.69 -18.52 -48.33
N GLU A 81 23.31 -17.28 -48.64
CA GLU A 81 23.11 -16.19 -47.68
C GLU A 81 22.05 -16.53 -46.61
N TYR A 82 20.93 -17.13 -47.02
CA TYR A 82 19.90 -17.55 -46.05
C TYR A 82 20.41 -18.70 -45.17
N ALA A 83 21.13 -19.67 -45.74
CA ALA A 83 21.68 -20.79 -44.97
C ALA A 83 22.76 -20.34 -43.96
N ASP A 84 23.64 -19.40 -44.35
CA ASP A 84 24.66 -18.82 -43.47
C ASP A 84 24.04 -17.97 -42.36
N GLY A 85 22.98 -17.21 -42.70
CA GLY A 85 22.17 -16.49 -41.72
C GLY A 85 21.53 -17.42 -40.69
N VAL A 86 20.91 -18.53 -41.13
CA VAL A 86 20.31 -19.54 -40.24
C VAL A 86 21.37 -20.14 -39.32
N ASN A 87 22.57 -20.46 -39.82
CA ASN A 87 23.66 -20.95 -38.98
C ASN A 87 24.10 -19.93 -37.94
N SER A 88 24.22 -18.65 -38.33
CA SER A 88 24.56 -17.56 -37.40
C SER A 88 23.50 -17.38 -36.30
N PHE A 89 22.22 -17.50 -36.64
CA PHE A 89 21.13 -17.51 -35.66
C PHE A 89 21.25 -18.69 -34.69
N LEU A 90 21.50 -19.89 -35.20
CA LEU A 90 21.65 -21.08 -34.35
C LEU A 90 22.87 -20.96 -33.43
N ASP A 91 23.98 -20.41 -33.91
CA ASP A 91 25.17 -20.18 -33.07
C ASP A 91 24.86 -19.23 -31.93
N PHE A 92 24.20 -18.10 -32.21
CA PHE A 92 23.75 -17.18 -31.17
C PHE A 92 22.80 -17.85 -30.17
N ALA A 93 21.81 -18.59 -30.66
CA ALA A 93 20.76 -19.17 -29.83
C ALA A 93 21.28 -20.31 -28.94
N PHE A 94 22.17 -21.17 -29.47
CA PHE A 94 22.73 -22.27 -28.72
C PHE A 94 23.87 -21.84 -27.78
N ALA A 95 24.63 -20.78 -28.11
CA ALA A 95 25.61 -20.20 -27.19
C ALA A 95 24.97 -19.68 -25.89
N LYS A 96 23.68 -19.34 -25.93
CA LYS A 96 22.88 -18.89 -24.77
C LYS A 96 21.97 -19.97 -24.18
N SER A 97 21.93 -21.17 -24.77
CA SER A 97 21.10 -22.26 -24.28
C SER A 97 21.78 -22.96 -23.09
N GLY A 98 21.03 -23.24 -22.02
CA GLY A 98 21.55 -23.96 -20.84
C GLY A 98 21.86 -25.44 -21.12
N GLN A 99 22.23 -26.21 -20.08
CA GLN A 99 22.73 -27.61 -20.16
C GLN A 99 21.84 -28.62 -20.93
N ASP A 100 20.60 -28.28 -21.26
CA ASP A 100 19.62 -29.16 -21.89
C ASP A 100 19.73 -29.24 -23.43
N GLY A 101 20.60 -28.43 -24.05
CA GLY A 101 20.97 -28.55 -25.48
C GLY A 101 19.82 -28.40 -26.49
N ARG A 102 18.74 -27.70 -26.12
CA ARG A 102 17.55 -27.46 -26.95
C ARG A 102 17.09 -26.00 -26.86
N ILE A 103 16.60 -25.44 -27.97
CA ILE A 103 16.07 -24.07 -28.04
C ILE A 103 14.63 -24.05 -28.54
N HIS A 104 13.88 -23.01 -28.19
CA HIS A 104 12.57 -22.74 -28.79
C HIS A 104 12.73 -22.52 -30.30
N CYS A 105 11.96 -23.25 -31.11
CA CYS A 105 12.04 -23.18 -32.58
C CYS A 105 11.13 -22.06 -33.13
N PRO A 106 11.68 -21.04 -33.82
CA PRO A 106 10.91 -19.91 -34.33
C PRO A 106 10.32 -20.15 -35.73
N CYS A 107 10.28 -21.39 -36.22
CA CYS A 107 9.70 -21.67 -37.53
C CYS A 107 8.18 -21.43 -37.55
N ILE A 108 7.62 -21.28 -38.75
CA ILE A 108 6.17 -21.06 -38.97
C ILE A 108 5.32 -22.17 -38.33
N VAL A 109 5.82 -23.41 -38.23
CA VAL A 109 5.07 -24.52 -37.65
C VAL A 109 5.14 -24.51 -36.13
N CYS A 110 6.31 -24.28 -35.55
CA CYS A 110 6.54 -24.41 -34.11
C CYS A 110 6.15 -23.16 -33.30
N HIS A 111 6.15 -21.96 -33.90
CA HIS A 111 5.76 -20.70 -33.25
C HIS A 111 6.41 -20.44 -31.89
N ASN A 112 7.70 -20.80 -31.72
CA ASN A 112 8.42 -20.73 -30.45
C ASN A 112 7.80 -21.54 -29.29
N ARG A 113 6.82 -22.42 -29.53
CA ARG A 113 6.16 -23.21 -28.48
C ARG A 113 6.96 -24.44 -28.06
N TYR A 114 7.69 -25.05 -28.99
CA TYR A 114 8.39 -26.31 -28.78
C TYR A 114 9.91 -26.13 -28.82
N LYS A 115 10.61 -26.88 -27.95
CA LYS A 115 12.08 -26.90 -27.88
C LYS A 115 12.65 -28.06 -28.66
N HIS A 116 13.58 -27.78 -29.57
CA HIS A 116 14.20 -28.78 -30.43
C HIS A 116 15.74 -28.66 -30.39
N PRO A 117 16.46 -29.77 -30.68
CA PRO A 117 17.91 -29.74 -30.84
C PRO A 117 18.30 -28.99 -32.13
N ARG A 118 19.57 -28.60 -32.23
CA ARG A 118 20.07 -27.72 -33.29
C ARG A 118 19.74 -28.19 -34.70
N THR A 119 19.93 -29.48 -34.98
CA THR A 119 19.68 -30.08 -36.30
C THR A 119 18.21 -29.95 -36.71
N THR A 120 17.29 -30.29 -35.82
CA THR A 120 15.85 -30.16 -36.09
C THR A 120 15.42 -28.71 -36.29
N VAL A 121 15.99 -27.76 -35.52
CA VAL A 121 15.67 -26.33 -35.72
C VAL A 121 16.23 -25.83 -37.06
N TYR A 122 17.42 -26.27 -37.46
CA TYR A 122 17.99 -25.95 -38.78
C TYR A 122 17.06 -26.43 -39.90
N ASP A 123 16.66 -27.71 -39.88
CA ASP A 123 15.80 -28.28 -40.91
C ASP A 123 14.46 -27.54 -41.01
N HIS A 124 13.84 -27.23 -39.88
CA HIS A 124 12.59 -26.46 -39.85
C HIS A 124 12.76 -25.04 -40.42
N LEU A 125 13.90 -24.38 -40.18
CA LEU A 125 14.14 -23.03 -40.69
C LEU A 125 14.48 -23.00 -42.18
N ILE A 126 15.09 -24.06 -42.71
CA ILE A 126 15.32 -24.23 -44.14
C ILE A 126 14.00 -24.60 -44.86
N CYS A 127 13.27 -25.59 -44.34
CA CYS A 127 12.06 -26.13 -44.99
C CYS A 127 10.81 -25.27 -44.83
N ASP A 128 10.61 -24.65 -43.64
CA ASP A 128 9.38 -23.91 -43.30
C ASP A 128 9.61 -22.41 -43.14
N GLY A 129 10.85 -21.99 -42.87
CA GLY A 129 11.20 -20.58 -42.70
C GLY A 129 10.81 -19.99 -41.33
N PHE A 130 11.25 -18.76 -41.07
CA PHE A 130 10.93 -18.04 -39.84
C PHE A 130 9.47 -17.56 -39.81
N GLN A 131 8.90 -17.53 -38.61
CA GLN A 131 7.62 -16.87 -38.37
C GLN A 131 7.69 -15.39 -38.81
N LYS A 132 6.76 -14.98 -39.69
CA LYS A 132 6.68 -13.58 -40.16
C LYS A 132 6.63 -12.60 -38.98
N GLY A 133 7.47 -11.56 -39.04
CA GLY A 133 7.54 -10.51 -38.02
C GLY A 133 8.42 -10.85 -36.81
N TYR A 134 9.05 -12.03 -36.76
CA TYR A 134 10.00 -12.41 -35.72
C TYR A 134 11.41 -11.89 -36.04
N SER A 135 11.66 -10.60 -35.86
CA SER A 135 12.97 -9.95 -36.10
C SER A 135 13.82 -9.77 -34.83
N GLN A 136 13.20 -9.92 -33.66
CA GLN A 136 13.85 -9.88 -32.35
C GLN A 136 13.86 -11.30 -31.77
N TRP A 137 15.04 -11.86 -31.53
CA TRP A 137 15.23 -13.22 -31.03
C TRP A 137 14.99 -13.31 -29.51
N LYS A 138 13.85 -12.78 -29.04
CA LYS A 138 13.49 -12.63 -27.63
C LYS A 138 13.54 -13.97 -26.88
N TYR A 139 13.06 -15.05 -27.50
CA TYR A 139 13.06 -16.39 -26.92
C TYR A 139 14.46 -17.02 -26.86
N GLN A 140 15.43 -16.45 -27.57
CA GLN A 140 16.83 -16.87 -27.59
C GLN A 140 17.73 -15.86 -26.86
N GLY A 141 17.14 -14.94 -26.08
CA GLY A 141 17.87 -14.03 -25.20
C GLY A 141 18.39 -12.77 -25.87
N GLU A 142 17.69 -12.26 -26.88
CA GLU A 142 17.95 -10.95 -27.46
C GLU A 142 17.05 -9.86 -26.86
N ASN A 143 17.66 -8.84 -26.26
CA ASN A 143 16.98 -7.67 -25.71
C ASN A 143 16.87 -6.59 -26.78
N SER A 144 15.67 -6.04 -27.02
CA SER A 144 15.46 -4.94 -27.96
C SER A 144 14.97 -3.67 -27.28
N GLU A 145 15.58 -2.55 -27.67
CA GLU A 145 15.05 -1.20 -27.49
C GLU A 145 13.87 -0.92 -28.43
N ALA A 146 13.07 0.08 -28.08
CA ALA A 146 11.66 0.24 -28.41
C ALA A 146 11.35 0.84 -29.80
N SER A 147 10.21 0.43 -30.38
CA SER A 147 9.44 1.21 -31.34
C SER A 147 7.96 0.81 -31.27
N SER A 148 7.09 1.82 -31.35
CA SER A 148 5.70 1.85 -30.90
C SER A 148 4.68 1.65 -32.03
N SER A 149 3.61 0.89 -31.78
CA SER A 149 2.25 1.22 -32.24
C SER A 149 1.16 0.40 -31.50
N SER A 150 0.04 1.09 -31.29
CA SER A 150 -1.28 0.72 -30.73
C SER A 150 -1.61 -0.74 -30.42
N MET A 151 -1.78 -1.05 -29.12
CA MET A 151 -2.88 -1.85 -28.58
C MET A 151 -2.93 -1.73 -27.05
N MET A 152 -4.11 -1.94 -26.46
CA MET A 152 -4.44 -1.90 -25.03
C MET A 152 -3.30 -2.45 -24.14
N PRO A 153 -2.97 -1.84 -22.98
CA PRO A 153 -1.91 -2.36 -22.14
C PRO A 153 -2.37 -3.68 -21.52
N ASN A 154 -1.82 -4.78 -22.04
CA ASN A 154 -1.77 -6.04 -21.32
C ASN A 154 -0.88 -5.85 -20.09
N GLU A 155 -1.29 -6.52 -19.01
CA GLU A 155 -0.61 -6.59 -17.74
C GLU A 155 0.81 -7.16 -17.91
N GLU A 156 1.80 -6.29 -18.10
CA GLU A 156 3.20 -6.61 -17.86
C GLU A 156 3.58 -6.13 -16.45
N GLU A 157 3.90 -7.08 -15.58
CA GLU A 157 4.72 -6.85 -14.40
C GLU A 157 6.11 -6.37 -14.87
N GLY A 158 6.23 -5.09 -15.18
CA GLY A 158 7.42 -4.48 -15.74
C GLY A 158 7.65 -3.07 -15.20
N ASN A 159 8.63 -2.97 -14.31
CA ASN A 159 9.40 -1.77 -13.96
C ASN A 159 8.61 -0.45 -13.72
N TYR A 160 7.90 -0.37 -12.58
CA TYR A 160 7.53 0.92 -12.00
C TYR A 160 8.76 1.58 -11.36
N GLN A 161 9.75 1.93 -12.18
CA GLN A 161 10.71 2.94 -11.80
C GLN A 161 9.85 4.18 -11.50
N HIS A 162 9.73 4.53 -10.22
CA HIS A 162 9.15 5.82 -9.88
C HIS A 162 9.94 6.83 -10.67
N ASP A 163 9.27 7.67 -11.44
CA ASP A 163 9.90 8.72 -12.23
C ASP A 163 10.41 9.81 -11.28
N ILE A 164 11.31 9.43 -10.37
CA ILE A 164 11.99 10.28 -9.40
C ILE A 164 12.80 11.31 -10.18
N THR A 165 13.35 10.91 -11.32
CA THR A 165 14.02 11.81 -12.26
C THR A 165 13.05 12.84 -12.82
N GLY A 166 11.87 12.45 -13.30
CA GLY A 166 10.81 13.36 -13.75
C GLY A 166 10.24 14.23 -12.63
N LEU A 167 10.05 13.71 -11.42
CA LEU A 167 9.65 14.50 -10.25
C LEU A 167 10.72 15.55 -9.92
N LEU A 168 12.00 15.19 -9.90
CA LEU A 168 13.08 16.12 -9.64
C LEU A 168 13.27 17.13 -10.77
N HIS A 169 13.03 16.73 -12.03
CA HIS A 169 13.04 17.62 -13.18
C HIS A 169 11.88 18.61 -13.17
N ASP A 170 10.66 18.15 -12.88
CA ASP A 170 9.46 18.99 -12.73
C ASP A 170 9.63 19.98 -11.55
N LEU A 171 10.38 19.60 -10.50
CA LEU A 171 10.69 20.45 -9.35
C LEU A 171 11.81 21.45 -9.58
N PHE A 172 12.76 21.15 -10.47
CA PHE A 172 13.95 21.95 -10.72
C PHE A 172 14.18 22.08 -12.24
N PRO A 173 13.43 22.96 -12.92
CA PRO A 173 13.40 23.04 -14.39
C PRO A 173 14.65 23.64 -15.04
N THR A 174 15.67 24.05 -14.26
CA THR A 174 16.86 24.71 -14.78
C THR A 174 17.84 23.72 -15.40
N PHE A 175 17.82 23.71 -16.74
CA PHE A 175 18.73 23.10 -17.73
C PHE A 175 18.24 21.82 -18.45
N PRO A 176 17.97 21.90 -19.78
CA PRO A 176 17.76 20.73 -20.63
C PRO A 176 19.05 19.91 -20.74
N ILE A 177 18.92 18.59 -20.77
CA ILE A 177 19.93 17.72 -21.35
C ILE A 177 19.89 17.98 -22.86
N GLU A 178 20.81 18.83 -23.33
CA GLU A 178 21.17 19.22 -24.70
C GLU A 178 20.22 18.85 -25.86
N GLY A 179 19.66 19.89 -26.49
CA GLY A 179 19.09 19.81 -27.84
C GLY A 179 18.19 21.01 -28.18
N ASN A 180 18.81 22.08 -28.68
CA ASN A 180 18.23 23.36 -29.17
C ASN A 180 17.92 24.47 -28.15
N SER A 181 18.74 25.50 -28.28
CA SER A 181 18.60 26.84 -27.72
C SER A 181 17.49 27.64 -28.40
N GLN A 182 16.66 28.31 -27.59
CA GLN A 182 16.21 29.68 -27.83
C GLN A 182 15.67 30.25 -26.51
N GLY A 183 16.28 31.35 -26.06
CA GLY A 183 16.06 31.91 -24.73
C GLY A 183 14.73 32.64 -24.57
N MET A 184 14.32 32.81 -23.32
CA MET A 184 13.39 33.86 -22.92
C MET A 184 13.67 34.32 -21.48
N GLY A 185 13.95 35.64 -21.39
CA GLY A 185 13.61 36.60 -20.36
C GLY A 185 13.50 36.18 -18.89
N GLU A 186 14.40 36.75 -18.09
CA GLU A 186 14.20 37.01 -16.67
C GLU A 186 12.88 37.78 -16.47
N HIS A 187 11.95 37.22 -15.70
CA HIS A 187 10.82 37.95 -15.16
C HIS A 187 10.89 37.86 -13.63
N GLU A 188 11.45 38.91 -13.03
CA GLU A 188 11.28 39.21 -11.61
C GLU A 188 9.81 39.53 -11.35
N VAL A 189 9.17 38.76 -10.46
CA VAL A 189 7.87 39.11 -9.88
C VAL A 189 8.12 39.44 -8.42
N GLU A 190 8.26 40.73 -8.13
CA GLU A 190 8.15 41.26 -6.77
C GLU A 190 6.71 41.06 -6.28
N ALA A 191 6.56 40.43 -5.13
CA ALA A 191 5.32 40.41 -4.37
C ALA A 191 5.66 40.72 -2.91
N ASP A 192 5.53 42.00 -2.57
CA ASP A 192 5.38 42.45 -1.19
C ASP A 192 4.03 41.97 -0.65
N LEU A 193 4.06 41.36 0.54
CA LEU A 193 3.18 41.62 1.70
C LEU A 193 3.41 40.57 2.81
N ASP A 194 3.58 41.08 4.03
CA ASP A 194 3.98 40.40 5.26
C ASP A 194 3.11 39.20 5.69
N THR A 195 3.76 38.04 5.91
CA THR A 195 3.34 37.04 6.92
C THR A 195 4.47 36.04 7.27
N ASP A 196 5.17 36.39 8.35
CA ASP A 196 5.61 35.61 9.52
C ASP A 196 6.26 34.20 9.37
N SER A 197 7.60 34.19 9.54
CA SER A 197 8.56 33.15 9.99
C SER A 197 8.52 31.71 9.42
N THR A 198 7.35 31.11 9.17
CA THR A 198 7.21 29.75 8.62
C THR A 198 7.48 29.72 7.12
N MET A 199 6.95 30.69 6.35
CA MET A 199 7.21 30.81 4.92
C MET A 199 8.68 31.11 4.60
N GLN A 200 9.36 31.91 5.43
CA GLN A 200 10.79 32.17 5.28
C GLN A 200 11.63 30.91 5.54
N ASN A 201 11.25 30.10 6.53
CA ASN A 201 11.96 28.85 6.85
C ASN A 201 11.74 27.78 5.76
N GLU A 202 10.55 27.70 5.17
CA GLU A 202 10.26 26.83 4.03
C GLU A 202 10.95 27.29 2.74
N LYS A 203 10.99 28.61 2.47
CA LYS A 203 11.72 29.21 1.34
C LYS A 203 13.23 28.98 1.46
N ASN A 204 13.78 29.10 2.66
CA ASN A 204 15.19 28.79 2.94
C ASN A 204 15.50 27.30 2.75
N LYS A 205 14.63 26.40 3.23
CA LYS A 205 14.74 24.95 2.99
C LYS A 205 14.70 24.60 1.51
N PHE A 206 13.80 25.24 0.76
CA PHE A 206 13.67 25.03 -0.68
C PHE A 206 14.92 25.50 -1.42
N ASN A 207 15.42 26.69 -1.11
CA ASN A 207 16.66 27.24 -1.69
C ASN A 207 17.88 26.36 -1.39
N ASP A 208 17.97 25.81 -0.18
CA ASP A 208 19.04 24.86 0.19
C ASP A 208 18.95 23.56 -0.62
N LEU A 209 17.74 23.01 -0.82
CA LEU A 209 17.52 21.82 -1.64
C LEU A 209 17.82 22.08 -3.12
N LEU A 210 17.52 23.28 -3.61
CA LEU A 210 17.78 23.71 -4.98
C LEU A 210 19.30 23.80 -5.25
N LYS A 211 20.06 24.40 -4.32
CA LYS A 211 21.53 24.40 -4.35
C LYS A 211 22.11 22.98 -4.30
N GLU A 212 21.57 22.10 -3.45
CA GLU A 212 21.99 20.70 -3.38
C GLU A 212 21.64 19.92 -4.67
N TYR A 213 20.56 20.27 -5.37
CA TYR A 213 20.19 19.69 -6.67
C TYR A 213 21.07 20.20 -7.81
N GLU A 214 21.45 21.47 -7.82
CA GLU A 214 22.33 22.05 -8.85
C GLU A 214 23.76 21.52 -8.74
N GLN A 215 24.18 21.13 -7.53
CA GLN A 215 25.52 20.59 -7.30
C GLN A 215 25.67 19.16 -7.82
N LYS A 216 26.58 18.97 -8.79
CA LYS A 216 26.98 17.64 -9.25
C LYS A 216 27.68 16.84 -8.16
N VAL A 217 27.55 15.51 -8.15
CA VAL A 217 28.26 14.64 -7.17
C VAL A 217 29.78 14.82 -7.25
N TYR A 218 30.29 15.05 -8.46
CA TYR A 218 31.65 15.46 -8.81
C TYR A 218 31.58 16.21 -10.17
N PRO A 219 32.59 16.99 -10.57
CA PRO A 219 32.49 17.96 -11.68
C PRO A 219 31.93 17.41 -13.02
N ASN A 220 32.27 16.16 -13.36
CA ASN A 220 31.85 15.50 -14.61
C ASN A 220 30.77 14.42 -14.41
N SER A 221 30.06 14.44 -13.28
CA SER A 221 28.99 13.47 -13.01
C SER A 221 27.77 13.69 -13.90
N LYS A 222 27.17 12.58 -14.35
CA LYS A 222 25.82 12.58 -14.95
C LYS A 222 24.71 12.84 -13.92
N TYR A 223 24.97 12.52 -12.65
CA TYR A 223 24.03 12.67 -11.56
C TYR A 223 24.38 13.88 -10.69
N ASN A 224 23.34 14.61 -10.27
CA ASN A 224 23.48 15.57 -9.19
C ASN A 224 23.44 14.90 -7.82
N LYS A 225 23.87 15.64 -6.80
CA LYS A 225 24.00 15.15 -5.42
C LYS A 225 22.68 14.58 -4.91
N LEU A 226 21.57 15.29 -5.13
CA LEU A 226 20.26 14.88 -4.65
C LEU A 226 19.73 13.61 -5.35
N THR A 227 19.76 13.54 -6.69
CA THR A 227 19.34 12.35 -7.46
C THR A 227 20.13 11.11 -7.05
N CYS A 228 21.45 11.26 -6.91
CA CYS A 228 22.34 10.18 -6.48
C CYS A 228 21.94 9.64 -5.10
N PHE A 229 21.68 10.52 -4.13
CA PHE A 229 21.33 10.10 -2.77
C PHE A 229 19.96 9.46 -2.71
N VAL A 230 18.97 9.97 -3.45
CA VAL A 230 17.64 9.37 -3.53
C VAL A 230 17.74 7.97 -4.15
N HIS A 231 18.49 7.80 -5.23
CA HIS A 231 18.69 6.49 -5.88
C HIS A 231 19.39 5.50 -4.96
N LEU A 232 20.50 5.88 -4.32
CA LEU A 232 21.22 5.00 -3.38
C LEU A 232 20.34 4.61 -2.19
N TYR A 233 19.58 5.56 -1.65
CA TYR A 233 18.67 5.28 -0.54
C TYR A 233 17.49 4.39 -0.96
N HIS A 234 16.97 4.58 -2.17
CA HIS A 234 15.94 3.73 -2.74
C HIS A 234 16.43 2.29 -2.90
N LEU A 235 17.65 2.09 -3.45
CA LEU A 235 18.30 0.78 -3.53
C LEU A 235 18.47 0.13 -2.17
N LYS A 236 18.91 0.89 -1.16
CA LYS A 236 18.98 0.41 0.22
C LYS A 236 17.63 -0.09 0.72
N CYS A 237 16.56 0.65 0.46
CA CYS A 237 15.21 0.31 0.93
C CYS A 237 14.66 -0.93 0.21
N LEU A 238 14.74 -0.98 -1.13
CA LEU A 238 14.26 -2.09 -1.93
C LEU A 238 14.97 -3.41 -1.59
N ASN A 239 16.28 -3.34 -1.37
CA ASN A 239 17.10 -4.52 -1.12
C ASN A 239 17.29 -4.83 0.37
N GLY A 240 16.61 -4.09 1.27
CA GLY A 240 16.65 -4.35 2.71
C GLY A 240 18.04 -4.22 3.34
N TRP A 241 18.95 -3.44 2.76
CA TRP A 241 20.32 -3.34 3.25
C TRP A 241 20.35 -2.80 4.69
N SER A 242 21.21 -3.36 5.54
CA SER A 242 21.42 -2.85 6.90
C SER A 242 22.05 -1.45 6.88
N ASN A 243 21.96 -0.69 7.98
CA ASN A 243 22.67 0.61 8.04
C ASN A 243 24.19 0.43 8.00
N LYS A 244 24.69 -0.68 8.56
CA LYS A 244 26.12 -1.02 8.54
C LYS A 244 26.57 -1.30 7.11
N SER A 245 25.91 -2.23 6.42
CA SER A 245 26.23 -2.59 5.03
C SER A 245 26.15 -1.38 4.09
N PHE A 246 25.11 -0.55 4.21
CA PHE A 246 25.01 0.65 3.38
C PHE A 246 26.08 1.69 3.70
N THR A 247 26.50 1.82 4.96
CA THR A 247 27.62 2.71 5.34
C THR A 247 28.92 2.22 4.72
N MET A 248 29.21 0.92 4.79
CA MET A 248 30.39 0.33 4.14
C MET A 248 30.38 0.54 2.62
N LEU A 249 29.20 0.41 1.97
CA LEU A 249 29.06 0.70 0.55
C LEU A 249 29.34 2.18 0.24
N LEU A 250 28.83 3.09 1.05
CA LEU A 250 29.05 4.53 0.87
C LEU A 250 30.53 4.91 1.04
N GLU A 251 31.20 4.33 2.03
CA GLU A 251 32.65 4.49 2.24
C GLU A 251 33.43 4.00 1.00
N PHE A 252 33.13 2.80 0.51
CA PHE A 252 33.76 2.27 -0.69
C PHE A 252 33.50 3.13 -1.94
N LEU A 253 32.25 3.56 -2.17
CA LEU A 253 31.91 4.41 -3.31
C LEU A 253 32.57 5.79 -3.22
N LYS A 254 32.79 6.30 -2.00
CA LYS A 254 33.49 7.56 -1.79
C LYS A 254 34.96 7.46 -2.16
N ASP A 255 35.61 6.34 -1.84
CA ASP A 255 37.01 6.08 -2.18
C ASP A 255 37.20 5.72 -3.67
N LEU A 256 36.18 5.13 -4.30
CA LEU A 256 36.20 4.76 -5.72
C LEU A 256 36.04 5.97 -6.66
N LEU A 257 35.28 6.98 -6.24
CA LEU A 257 34.99 8.17 -7.05
C LEU A 257 36.10 9.23 -6.91
N PRO A 258 36.22 10.16 -7.89
CA PRO A 258 37.25 11.19 -7.86
C PRO A 258 37.28 11.98 -6.55
N ASP A 259 38.49 12.40 -6.16
CA ASP A 259 38.71 13.24 -4.98
C ASP A 259 37.86 14.51 -5.03
N GLY A 260 37.30 14.88 -3.88
CA GLY A 260 36.36 16.02 -3.78
C GLY A 260 34.90 15.67 -4.11
N ASN A 261 34.54 14.39 -4.21
CA ASN A 261 33.14 13.99 -4.37
C ASN A 261 32.29 14.28 -3.12
N PHE A 262 31.01 14.56 -3.35
CA PHE A 262 30.07 14.95 -2.30
C PHE A 262 29.35 13.77 -1.62
N LEU A 263 29.79 12.51 -1.84
CA LEU A 263 29.12 11.37 -1.22
C LEU A 263 29.26 11.39 0.32
N PRO A 264 28.15 11.16 1.07
CA PRO A 264 28.20 11.00 2.50
C PRO A 264 28.90 9.69 2.85
N ASN A 265 29.66 9.67 3.95
CA ASN A 265 30.32 8.45 4.41
C ASN A 265 29.42 7.59 5.31
N LYS A 266 28.26 8.11 5.75
CA LYS A 266 27.39 7.45 6.72
C LYS A 266 25.95 7.40 6.24
N ALA A 267 25.30 6.26 6.47
CA ALA A 267 23.87 6.07 6.19
C ALA A 267 22.97 7.12 6.87
N ASN A 268 23.37 7.62 8.04
CA ASN A 268 22.59 8.61 8.79
C ASN A 268 22.62 10.00 8.13
N GLU A 269 23.66 10.34 7.38
CA GLU A 269 23.74 11.62 6.67
C GLU A 269 22.80 11.63 5.48
N VAL A 270 22.77 10.54 4.70
CA VAL A 270 21.78 10.34 3.63
C VAL A 270 20.36 10.47 4.19
N LYS A 271 20.08 9.87 5.36
CA LYS A 271 18.76 10.00 6.03
C LYS A 271 18.40 11.43 6.41
N LYS A 272 19.37 12.25 6.85
CA LYS A 272 19.12 13.67 7.17
C LYS A 272 18.71 14.44 5.91
N ILE A 273 19.34 14.14 4.76
CA ILE A 273 19.00 14.76 3.48
C ILE A 273 17.60 14.30 3.01
N MET A 274 17.31 13.00 3.09
CA MET A 274 15.95 12.50 2.81
C MET A 274 14.89 13.13 3.73
N ALA A 275 15.24 13.43 4.99
CA ALA A 275 14.33 14.13 5.90
C ALA A 275 14.05 15.57 5.44
N LYS A 276 15.04 16.29 4.89
CA LYS A 276 14.84 17.63 4.29
C LYS A 276 13.87 17.59 3.11
N LEU A 277 13.87 16.51 2.32
CA LEU A 277 12.92 16.28 1.22
C LEU A 277 11.47 16.03 1.66
N GLY A 278 11.16 16.14 2.96
CA GLY A 278 9.82 15.87 3.48
C GLY A 278 9.47 14.38 3.53
N LEU A 279 10.47 13.49 3.48
CA LEU A 279 10.32 12.05 3.76
C LEU A 279 10.55 11.72 5.26
N GLY A 280 10.82 12.76 6.06
CA GLY A 280 11.00 12.65 7.50
C GLY A 280 9.70 12.33 8.25
N TYR A 281 9.88 12.09 9.55
CA TYR A 281 8.80 11.91 10.52
C TYR A 281 9.20 12.58 11.83
N GLU A 282 8.20 13.01 12.58
CA GLU A 282 8.33 13.58 13.90
C GLU A 282 8.13 12.49 14.96
N LYS A 283 8.84 12.64 16.07
CA LYS A 283 8.75 11.73 17.21
C LYS A 283 8.00 12.42 18.32
N ILE A 284 6.82 11.91 18.63
CA ILE A 284 6.01 12.40 19.74
C ILE A 284 6.09 11.37 20.86
N HIS A 285 6.50 11.81 22.05
CA HIS A 285 6.51 10.94 23.22
C HIS A 285 5.07 10.68 23.66
N ALA A 286 4.78 9.43 24.05
CA ALA A 286 3.45 9.04 24.51
C ALA A 286 3.53 8.42 25.91
N CYS A 287 2.44 8.55 26.66
CA CYS A 287 2.26 7.86 27.92
C CYS A 287 2.45 6.33 27.74
N PRO A 288 3.13 5.63 28.66
CA PRO A 288 3.25 4.16 28.63
C PRO A 288 1.89 3.45 28.54
N ASN A 289 0.88 4.00 29.21
CA ASN A 289 -0.49 3.50 29.24
C ASN A 289 -1.38 4.04 28.09
N GLY A 290 -0.82 4.85 27.19
CA GLY A 290 -1.53 5.43 26.05
C GLY A 290 -2.59 6.47 26.40
N CYS A 291 -2.55 7.04 27.62
CA CYS A 291 -3.57 8.00 28.08
C CYS A 291 -3.46 9.37 27.41
N MET A 292 -2.25 9.82 27.08
CA MET A 292 -1.99 11.13 26.48
C MET A 292 -0.70 11.11 25.65
N LEU A 293 -0.55 12.12 24.80
CA LEU A 293 0.70 12.47 24.13
C LEU A 293 1.39 13.60 24.91
N PHE A 294 2.70 13.55 25.04
CA PHE A 294 3.52 14.67 25.50
C PHE A 294 3.76 15.57 24.29
N TRP A 295 2.73 16.32 23.90
CA TRP A 295 2.67 17.08 22.66
C TRP A 295 1.96 18.42 22.92
N LYS A 296 2.38 19.46 22.20
CA LYS A 296 1.93 20.85 22.42
C LYS A 296 2.04 21.27 23.89
N ASP A 297 0.93 21.59 24.52
CA ASP A 297 0.86 22.10 25.90
C ASP A 297 1.51 21.14 26.90
N ASN A 298 1.49 19.83 26.62
CA ASN A 298 2.05 18.80 27.49
C ASN A 298 3.48 18.37 27.09
N GLU A 299 4.14 19.02 26.13
CA GLU A 299 5.47 18.61 25.62
C GLU A 299 6.55 18.61 26.73
N LYS A 300 6.49 19.62 27.60
CA LYS A 300 7.45 19.81 28.70
C LYS A 300 7.20 18.89 29.90
N GLU A 301 6.02 18.26 29.97
CA GLU A 301 5.68 17.37 31.08
C GLU A 301 6.55 16.12 31.10
N GLN A 302 6.88 15.65 32.30
CA GLN A 302 7.73 14.46 32.50
C GLN A 302 6.91 13.24 32.94
N MET A 303 5.68 13.47 33.40
CA MET A 303 4.76 12.46 33.91
C MET A 303 3.38 12.67 33.30
N CYS A 304 2.64 11.60 33.11
CA CYS A 304 1.28 11.66 32.57
C CYS A 304 0.32 12.25 33.60
N SER A 305 -0.39 13.32 33.24
CA SER A 305 -1.40 13.98 34.08
C SER A 305 -2.59 13.07 34.45
N ILE A 306 -2.89 12.05 33.63
CA ILE A 306 -4.05 11.16 33.81
C ILE A 306 -3.74 9.96 34.71
N CYS A 307 -2.57 9.31 34.54
CA CYS A 307 -2.24 8.07 35.25
C CYS A 307 -0.96 8.13 36.09
N GLY A 308 -0.28 9.28 36.15
CA GLY A 308 0.96 9.46 36.89
C GLY A 308 2.19 8.74 36.31
N ALA A 309 2.05 7.98 35.21
CA ALA A 309 3.15 7.22 34.64
C ALA A 309 4.25 8.14 34.08
N SER A 310 5.52 7.79 34.32
CA SER A 310 6.67 8.52 33.79
C SER A 310 6.80 8.39 32.27
N LYS A 311 7.24 9.47 31.62
CA LYS A 311 7.60 9.50 30.19
C LYS A 311 8.81 8.62 29.86
N TRP A 312 9.70 8.43 30.83
CA TRP A 312 11.01 7.81 30.62
C TRP A 312 11.04 6.36 31.06
N LYS A 313 11.88 5.55 30.40
CA LYS A 313 12.21 4.21 30.88
C LYS A 313 13.01 4.29 32.18
N PRO A 314 12.80 3.36 33.13
CA PRO A 314 13.66 3.26 34.31
C PRO A 314 15.09 2.95 33.85
N ILE A 315 16.06 3.66 34.42
CA ILE A 315 17.48 3.41 34.16
C ILE A 315 17.87 2.18 34.98
N GLN A 316 18.20 1.07 34.32
CA GLN A 316 18.92 -0.03 34.97
C GLN A 316 20.39 0.39 35.02
N ASN A 317 20.86 0.80 36.19
CA ASN A 317 22.28 1.03 36.42
C ASN A 317 22.98 -0.34 36.45
N ASN A 318 23.57 -0.76 35.33
CA ASN A 318 24.69 -1.69 35.39
C ASN A 318 25.92 -0.86 35.81
N LEU A 319 26.51 -1.23 36.94
CA LEU A 319 27.52 -0.48 37.70
C LEU A 319 28.93 -0.42 37.05
N GLU A 320 29.07 -0.55 35.72
CA GLU A 320 30.41 -0.74 35.13
C GLU A 320 30.86 0.26 34.05
N ASP A 321 30.11 1.32 33.74
CA ASP A 321 30.62 2.37 32.85
C ASP A 321 30.28 3.79 33.37
N GLU A 322 31.08 4.25 34.34
CA GLU A 322 31.25 5.69 34.58
C GLU A 322 31.95 6.31 33.35
N VAL A 323 31.23 7.10 32.55
CA VAL A 323 31.71 8.30 31.81
C VAL A 323 30.58 8.98 31.01
N CYS A 324 29.36 8.42 30.88
CA CYS A 324 28.25 9.11 30.22
C CYS A 324 26.94 9.01 31.00
N LEU A 325 26.36 10.16 31.38
CA LEU A 325 24.98 10.24 31.87
C LEU A 325 24.05 9.45 30.92
N PRO A 326 23.28 8.45 31.40
CA PRO A 326 22.45 7.63 30.55
C PRO A 326 21.45 8.51 29.79
N LYS A 327 21.46 8.46 28.45
CA LYS A 327 20.49 9.20 27.63
C LYS A 327 19.08 8.74 28.00
N LYS A 328 18.27 9.64 28.59
CA LYS A 328 16.86 9.39 28.92
C LYS A 328 16.14 8.90 27.67
N LYS A 329 15.60 7.67 27.73
CA LYS A 329 14.89 7.03 26.62
C LYS A 329 13.39 7.04 26.92
N ALA A 330 12.60 7.65 26.05
CA ALA A 330 11.16 7.64 26.19
C ALA A 330 10.61 6.21 26.10
N MET A 331 9.55 5.93 26.87
CA MET A 331 8.97 4.59 26.92
C MET A 331 8.21 4.26 25.63
N ASN A 332 7.25 5.11 25.25
CA ASN A 332 6.49 5.01 24.01
C ASN A 332 6.77 6.22 23.12
N ILE A 333 6.98 5.96 21.82
CA ILE A 333 7.23 6.99 20.81
C ILE A 333 6.27 6.75 19.64
N LEU A 334 5.33 7.67 19.46
CA LEU A 334 4.53 7.80 18.26
C LEU A 334 5.42 8.39 17.16
N ARG A 335 5.41 7.77 15.98
CA ARG A 335 6.04 8.38 14.79
C ARG A 335 4.95 8.99 13.94
N TRP A 336 4.97 10.31 13.79
CA TRP A 336 4.02 11.05 12.98
C TRP A 336 4.67 11.51 11.69
N PHE A 337 3.99 11.24 10.57
CA PHE A 337 4.41 11.56 9.23
C PHE A 337 3.44 12.64 8.70
N PRO A 338 3.84 13.92 8.66
CA PRO A 338 2.96 15.01 8.25
C PRO A 338 2.31 14.76 6.89
N LEU A 339 1.00 14.90 6.81
CA LEU A 339 0.18 14.66 5.63
C LEU A 339 0.31 15.79 4.60
N LYS A 340 0.31 17.07 4.99
CA LYS A 340 0.31 18.21 4.04
C LYS A 340 1.47 18.15 3.05
N PRO A 341 2.75 17.96 3.47
CA PRO A 341 3.87 17.91 2.52
C PRO A 341 3.78 16.71 1.57
N ARG A 342 3.12 15.63 2.01
CA ARG A 342 2.94 14.42 1.21
C ARG A 342 1.84 14.60 0.16
N LEU A 343 0.77 15.32 0.51
CA LEU A 343 -0.27 15.69 -0.45
C LEU A 343 0.24 16.71 -1.48
N GLN A 344 0.98 17.73 -1.04
CA GLN A 344 1.63 18.69 -1.96
C GLN A 344 2.50 17.97 -2.99
N ARG A 345 3.27 16.96 -2.56
CA ARG A 345 4.13 16.17 -3.46
C ARG A 345 3.37 15.42 -4.56
N LEU A 346 2.09 15.08 -4.35
CA LEU A 346 1.29 14.45 -5.40
C LEU A 346 1.04 15.39 -6.60
N PHE A 347 1.11 16.71 -6.38
CA PHE A 347 0.92 17.73 -7.40
C PHE A 347 2.24 18.26 -7.98
N MET A 348 3.38 17.89 -7.39
CA MET A 348 4.71 18.34 -7.82
C MET A 348 5.21 17.70 -9.12
N SER A 349 4.61 16.58 -9.57
CA SER A 349 4.90 16.02 -10.89
C SER A 349 3.70 16.20 -11.79
N SER A 350 3.94 16.68 -13.01
CA SER A 350 2.93 16.88 -14.05
C SER A 350 2.08 15.62 -14.28
N LYS A 351 2.75 14.46 -14.36
CA LYS A 351 2.11 13.15 -14.52
C LYS A 351 1.19 12.80 -13.35
N THR A 352 1.68 12.95 -12.11
CA THR A 352 0.88 12.60 -10.91
C THR A 352 -0.26 13.59 -10.68
N ALA A 353 -0.03 14.87 -10.92
CA ALA A 353 -1.04 15.92 -10.83
C ALA A 353 -2.21 15.69 -11.81
N ASP A 354 -1.91 15.26 -13.04
CA ASP A 354 -2.93 14.84 -14.00
C ASP A 354 -3.74 13.63 -13.51
N LEU A 355 -3.09 12.65 -12.88
CA LEU A 355 -3.77 11.48 -12.31
C LEU A 355 -4.67 11.87 -11.13
N MET A 356 -4.29 12.88 -10.33
CA MET A 356 -5.14 13.39 -9.25
C MET A 356 -6.43 14.03 -9.75
N LYS A 357 -6.46 14.52 -10.99
CA LYS A 357 -7.67 15.07 -11.65
C LYS A 357 -8.47 14.01 -12.43
N TRP A 358 -7.94 12.80 -12.57
CA TRP A 358 -8.52 11.73 -13.41
C TRP A 358 -9.98 11.42 -13.10
N HIS A 359 -10.33 11.32 -11.81
CA HIS A 359 -11.68 10.96 -11.36
C HIS A 359 -12.77 11.95 -11.83
N TYR A 360 -12.36 13.19 -12.13
CA TYR A 360 -13.23 14.25 -12.63
C TYR A 360 -13.22 14.32 -14.16
N SER A 361 -12.04 14.32 -14.77
CA SER A 361 -11.86 14.62 -16.21
C SER A 361 -11.95 13.43 -17.14
N LYS A 362 -11.47 12.25 -16.73
CA LYS A 362 -11.28 11.07 -17.61
C LYS A 362 -12.15 9.88 -17.24
N ARG A 363 -12.81 9.90 -16.08
CA ARG A 363 -13.69 8.81 -15.62
C ARG A 363 -14.97 8.73 -16.46
N GLU A 364 -15.30 7.53 -16.92
CA GLU A 364 -16.59 7.21 -17.55
C GLU A 364 -17.75 7.29 -16.55
N LYS A 365 -18.83 7.99 -16.91
CA LYS A 365 -20.04 8.15 -16.10
C LYS A 365 -21.20 7.32 -16.68
N ASP A 366 -21.00 6.02 -16.84
CA ASP A 366 -21.96 5.07 -17.44
C ASP A 366 -22.96 4.47 -16.43
N GLY A 367 -22.96 4.97 -15.19
CA GLY A 367 -23.80 4.47 -14.09
C GLY A 367 -23.26 3.21 -13.41
N LYS A 368 -22.13 2.64 -13.85
CA LYS A 368 -21.49 1.49 -13.19
C LYS A 368 -20.57 1.95 -12.07
N LEU A 369 -20.37 1.08 -11.06
CA LEU A 369 -19.43 1.32 -9.98
C LEU A 369 -18.03 0.86 -10.41
N ARG A 370 -17.19 1.80 -10.88
CA ARG A 370 -15.81 1.54 -11.35
C ARG A 370 -14.76 2.14 -10.42
N HIS A 371 -15.13 3.18 -9.68
CA HIS A 371 -14.28 3.96 -8.80
C HIS A 371 -15.09 4.44 -7.59
N PRO A 372 -14.48 4.72 -6.41
CA PRO A 372 -15.20 5.29 -5.27
C PRO A 372 -16.04 6.54 -5.59
N ALA A 373 -15.61 7.33 -6.58
CA ALA A 373 -16.38 8.49 -7.08
C ALA A 373 -17.72 8.14 -7.74
N ASP A 374 -17.94 6.88 -8.14
CA ASP A 374 -19.24 6.41 -8.66
C ASP A 374 -20.23 6.10 -7.53
N ALA A 375 -19.73 5.88 -6.32
CA ALA A 375 -20.53 5.49 -5.17
C ALA A 375 -21.40 6.63 -4.65
N LEU A 376 -22.55 6.27 -4.06
CA LEU A 376 -23.49 7.22 -3.46
C LEU A 376 -22.85 8.07 -2.36
N ALA A 377 -21.92 7.49 -1.57
CA ALA A 377 -21.25 8.22 -0.49
C ALA A 377 -20.44 9.41 -1.00
N TRP A 378 -19.66 9.23 -2.08
CA TRP A 378 -18.90 10.31 -2.70
C TRP A 378 -19.82 11.35 -3.34
N LYS A 379 -20.79 10.92 -4.14
CA LYS A 379 -21.75 11.81 -4.80
C LYS A 379 -22.53 12.66 -3.80
N TYR A 380 -22.94 12.07 -2.68
CA TYR A 380 -23.63 12.76 -1.59
C TYR A 380 -22.71 13.79 -0.92
N PHE A 381 -21.46 13.42 -0.64
CA PHE A 381 -20.47 14.32 -0.08
C PHE A 381 -20.24 15.53 -1.01
N ASP A 382 -20.05 15.29 -2.30
CA ASP A 382 -19.81 16.35 -3.27
C ASP A 382 -21.00 17.31 -3.39
N LYS A 383 -22.23 16.76 -3.38
CA LYS A 383 -23.47 17.56 -3.37
C LYS A 383 -23.60 18.40 -2.10
N LYS A 384 -23.15 17.90 -0.96
CA LYS A 384 -23.25 18.58 0.33
C LYS A 384 -22.19 19.67 0.50
N TYR A 385 -21.03 19.50 -0.11
CA TYR A 385 -19.91 20.43 -0.04
C TYR A 385 -19.48 20.87 -1.45
N PRO A 386 -20.29 21.71 -2.13
CA PRO A 386 -19.98 22.19 -3.47
C PRO A 386 -18.70 23.03 -3.50
N GLU A 387 -18.45 23.85 -2.48
CA GLU A 387 -17.21 24.66 -2.39
C GLU A 387 -15.94 23.80 -2.34
N PHE A 388 -16.00 22.66 -1.63
CA PHE A 388 -14.90 21.69 -1.65
C PHE A 388 -14.79 20.98 -3.01
N SER A 389 -15.92 20.64 -3.62
CA SER A 389 -15.95 19.79 -4.80
C SER A 389 -15.73 20.54 -6.11
N ARG A 390 -15.88 21.86 -6.09
CA ARG A 390 -15.67 22.76 -7.22
C ARG A 390 -14.27 22.64 -7.80
N ASP A 391 -13.26 22.52 -6.94
CA ASP A 391 -11.89 22.23 -7.38
C ASP A 391 -11.67 20.71 -7.38
N PRO A 392 -11.49 20.07 -8.56
CA PRO A 392 -11.24 18.63 -8.65
C PRO A 392 -9.89 18.22 -8.05
N ARG A 393 -8.98 19.16 -7.78
CA ARG A 393 -7.69 18.86 -7.13
C ARG A 393 -7.85 18.61 -5.63
N ASN A 394 -8.95 19.03 -5.02
CA ASN A 394 -9.21 18.74 -3.61
C ASN A 394 -9.31 17.24 -3.35
N VAL A 395 -8.61 16.78 -2.31
CA VAL A 395 -8.27 15.36 -2.13
C VAL A 395 -9.30 14.66 -1.25
N ARG A 396 -9.93 13.61 -1.79
CA ARG A 396 -10.74 12.66 -1.02
C ARG A 396 -9.84 11.54 -0.51
N LEU A 397 -9.86 11.31 0.78
CA LEU A 397 -8.98 10.37 1.46
C LEU A 397 -9.77 9.18 2.02
N ALA A 398 -9.17 8.00 1.97
CA ALA A 398 -9.52 6.92 2.89
C ALA A 398 -8.45 6.76 3.95
N LEU A 399 -8.86 6.26 5.11
CA LEU A 399 -7.95 5.93 6.20
C LEU A 399 -8.03 4.44 6.52
N ALA A 400 -6.90 3.77 6.64
CA ALA A 400 -6.83 2.37 7.04
C ALA A 400 -5.90 2.20 8.24
N SER A 401 -6.26 1.33 9.17
CA SER A 401 -5.40 0.97 10.30
C SER A 401 -5.70 -0.45 10.76
N ASP A 402 -4.63 -1.19 11.06
CA ASP A 402 -4.70 -2.56 11.57
C ASP A 402 -3.46 -2.87 12.42
N GLY A 403 -3.54 -3.92 13.23
CA GLY A 403 -2.44 -4.43 14.02
C GLY A 403 -1.45 -5.21 13.18
N PHE A 404 -0.18 -4.83 13.24
CA PHE A 404 0.92 -5.46 12.54
C PHE A 404 1.98 -5.97 13.53
N ASN A 405 2.50 -7.17 13.30
CA ASN A 405 3.60 -7.71 14.09
C ASN A 405 4.93 -7.62 13.29
N PRO A 406 5.83 -6.67 13.62
CA PRO A 406 7.09 -6.49 12.91
C PRO A 406 8.08 -7.63 13.11
N PHE A 407 7.90 -8.47 14.13
CA PHE A 407 8.80 -9.59 14.46
C PHE A 407 8.28 -10.95 13.99
N ARG A 408 7.15 -10.98 13.25
CA ARG A 408 6.47 -12.22 12.81
C ARG A 408 6.27 -13.21 13.97
N THR A 409 6.43 -14.50 13.71
CA THR A 409 6.16 -15.64 14.60
C THR A 409 7.00 -15.66 15.88
N MET A 410 8.07 -14.85 15.98
CA MET A 410 8.98 -14.87 17.13
C MET A 410 8.38 -14.25 18.41
N ASN A 411 7.34 -13.42 18.29
CA ASN A 411 6.59 -12.95 19.45
C ASN A 411 5.14 -12.62 19.07
N VAL A 412 4.23 -13.57 19.25
CA VAL A 412 2.81 -13.45 18.87
C VAL A 412 2.08 -12.33 19.64
N SER A 413 2.68 -11.78 20.71
CA SER A 413 2.06 -10.76 21.56
C SER A 413 2.43 -9.31 21.19
N TYR A 414 3.29 -9.09 20.19
CA TYR A 414 3.72 -7.75 19.78
C TYR A 414 2.92 -7.23 18.59
N SER A 415 2.23 -6.10 18.76
CA SER A 415 1.43 -5.44 17.74
C SER A 415 1.72 -3.94 17.72
N ILE A 416 2.21 -3.45 16.59
CA ILE A 416 2.26 -2.02 16.24
C ILE A 416 1.07 -1.70 15.35
N TRP A 417 0.64 -0.45 15.34
CA TRP A 417 -0.51 -0.03 14.52
C TRP A 417 -0.11 1.09 13.57
N PRO A 418 0.16 0.79 12.28
CA PRO A 418 0.26 1.82 11.27
C PRO A 418 -1.12 2.43 10.98
N VAL A 419 -1.11 3.72 10.65
CA VAL A 419 -2.27 4.43 10.07
C VAL A 419 -1.88 4.89 8.68
N PHE A 420 -2.54 4.35 7.69
CA PHE A 420 -2.38 4.70 6.27
C PHE A 420 -3.50 5.62 5.82
N VAL A 421 -3.15 6.56 4.96
CA VAL A 421 -4.06 7.47 4.27
C VAL A 421 -3.90 7.22 2.77
N ILE A 422 -5.01 7.09 2.06
CA ILE A 422 -5.04 6.70 0.64
C ILE A 422 -5.78 7.80 -0.14
N PRO A 423 -5.14 8.46 -1.12
CA PRO A 423 -5.78 9.48 -1.93
C PRO A 423 -6.65 8.84 -3.02
N TYR A 424 -7.96 8.82 -2.80
CA TYR A 424 -8.92 8.25 -3.74
C TYR A 424 -9.10 9.04 -5.03
N ASN A 425 -8.40 10.16 -5.22
CA ASN A 425 -8.45 10.93 -6.46
C ASN A 425 -7.81 10.18 -7.64
N LEU A 426 -6.87 9.27 -7.33
CA LEU A 426 -6.10 8.50 -8.30
C LEU A 426 -6.96 7.45 -9.01
N PRO A 427 -6.62 7.05 -10.25
CA PRO A 427 -7.37 6.03 -10.98
C PRO A 427 -7.31 4.63 -10.33
N PRO A 428 -8.27 3.74 -10.63
CA PRO A 428 -8.39 2.41 -10.02
C PRO A 428 -7.11 1.56 -10.09
N TRP A 429 -6.36 1.62 -11.18
CA TRP A 429 -5.12 0.86 -11.36
C TRP A 429 -3.92 1.41 -10.58
N TYR A 430 -4.05 2.62 -10.02
CA TYR A 430 -2.98 3.33 -9.32
C TYR A 430 -3.29 3.49 -7.83
N VAL A 431 -4.53 3.84 -7.46
CA VAL A 431 -4.93 4.20 -6.08
C VAL A 431 -4.57 3.17 -5.01
N MET A 432 -4.67 1.87 -5.31
CA MET A 432 -4.37 0.79 -4.35
C MET A 432 -2.93 0.25 -4.43
N LYS A 433 -2.04 0.89 -5.19
CA LYS A 433 -0.63 0.49 -5.26
C LYS A 433 0.12 1.01 -4.02
N GLN A 434 0.96 0.18 -3.42
CA GLN A 434 1.79 0.50 -2.24
C GLN A 434 2.45 1.90 -2.26
N PRO A 435 3.04 2.38 -3.37
CA PRO A 435 3.62 3.73 -3.43
C PRO A 435 2.68 4.88 -3.07
N ASN A 436 1.39 4.69 -3.31
CA ASN A 436 0.36 5.72 -3.12
C ASN A 436 -0.24 5.69 -1.72
N PHE A 437 0.21 4.78 -0.85
CA PHE A 437 -0.22 4.72 0.54
C PHE A 437 0.63 5.67 1.37
N ILE A 438 -0.02 6.70 1.89
CA ILE A 438 0.61 7.68 2.77
C ILE A 438 0.58 7.11 4.20
N LEU A 439 1.71 6.60 4.66
CA LEU A 439 1.89 6.31 6.07
C LEU A 439 1.84 7.62 6.86
N SER A 440 0.85 7.77 7.73
CA SER A 440 0.62 8.98 8.54
C SER A 440 1.06 8.80 9.99
N LEU A 441 0.84 7.62 10.58
CA LEU A 441 1.24 7.33 11.96
C LEU A 441 1.81 5.91 12.08
N ILE A 442 2.79 5.73 12.96
CA ILE A 442 3.16 4.42 13.52
C ILE A 442 2.96 4.49 15.03
N ILE A 443 1.91 3.83 15.51
CA ILE A 443 1.59 3.70 16.94
C ILE A 443 2.46 2.58 17.53
N PRO A 444 3.16 2.83 18.64
CA PRO A 444 4.08 1.85 19.23
C PRO A 444 3.34 0.67 19.88
N GLY A 445 3.95 -0.52 19.80
CA GLY A 445 3.56 -1.70 20.58
C GLY A 445 4.15 -1.70 22.00
N PRO A 446 4.01 -2.78 22.79
CA PRO A 446 3.74 -4.16 22.34
C PRO A 446 2.25 -4.50 22.18
N LYS A 447 1.34 -3.78 22.83
CA LYS A 447 -0.10 -4.04 22.74
C LYS A 447 -0.76 -3.07 21.76
N GLY A 448 -1.80 -3.52 21.08
CA GLY A 448 -2.61 -2.64 20.24
C GLY A 448 -3.25 -1.52 21.08
N PRO A 449 -3.49 -0.33 20.49
CA PRO A 449 -3.98 0.83 21.22
C PRO A 449 -5.43 0.69 21.68
N GLY A 450 -6.22 -0.21 21.06
CA GLY A 450 -7.64 -0.36 21.37
C GLY A 450 -8.40 0.96 21.19
N ASN A 451 -9.25 1.31 22.16
CA ASN A 451 -9.98 2.57 22.19
C ASN A 451 -9.07 3.81 22.28
N LYS A 452 -7.84 3.66 22.80
CA LYS A 452 -6.87 4.75 22.94
C LYS A 452 -6.21 5.14 21.63
N ILE A 453 -6.58 4.51 20.50
CA ILE A 453 -6.10 4.91 19.17
C ILE A 453 -6.35 6.40 18.89
N ASP A 454 -7.44 6.95 19.44
CA ASP A 454 -7.81 8.36 19.28
C ASP A 454 -6.77 9.31 19.89
N VAL A 455 -6.12 8.93 20.99
CA VAL A 455 -5.03 9.70 21.61
C VAL A 455 -3.88 9.86 20.62
N TYR A 456 -3.53 8.80 19.90
CA TYR A 456 -2.45 8.82 18.92
C TYR A 456 -2.84 9.49 17.60
N MET A 457 -4.13 9.54 17.27
CA MET A 457 -4.63 10.17 16.04
C MET A 457 -4.70 11.69 16.11
N GLN A 458 -4.53 12.31 17.29
CA GLN A 458 -4.63 13.76 17.47
C GLN A 458 -3.84 14.58 16.45
N PRO A 459 -2.53 14.31 16.18
CA PRO A 459 -1.77 15.10 15.21
C PRO A 459 -2.33 15.02 13.78
N LEU A 460 -2.77 13.82 13.37
CA LEU A 460 -3.38 13.63 12.05
C LEU A 460 -4.74 14.31 11.93
N ILE A 461 -5.57 14.26 12.98
CA ILE A 461 -6.90 14.87 12.96
C ILE A 461 -6.81 16.39 12.91
N GLU A 462 -5.91 17.00 13.67
CA GLU A 462 -5.70 18.44 13.59
C GLU A 462 -5.20 18.88 12.21
N GLU A 463 -4.27 18.12 11.62
CA GLU A 463 -3.78 18.40 10.27
C GLU A 463 -4.90 18.29 9.23
N LEU A 464 -5.80 17.32 9.38
CA LEU A 464 -7.00 17.15 8.54
C LEU A 464 -8.03 18.26 8.76
N GLN A 465 -8.18 18.78 9.99
CA GLN A 465 -9.03 19.94 10.26
C GLN A 465 -8.50 21.18 9.55
N GLU A 466 -7.21 21.46 9.65
CA GLU A 466 -6.60 22.61 8.99
C GLU A 466 -6.66 22.49 7.45
N LEU A 467 -6.42 21.29 6.91
CA LEU A 467 -6.61 21.00 5.47
C LEU A 467 -8.06 21.21 5.00
N TRP A 468 -9.04 21.07 5.88
CA TRP A 468 -10.44 21.30 5.56
C TRP A 468 -10.82 22.78 5.65
N ASP A 469 -10.50 23.41 6.78
CA ASP A 469 -10.91 24.78 7.10
C ASP A 469 -10.17 25.79 6.22
N VAL A 470 -8.84 25.73 6.23
CA VAL A 470 -7.95 26.66 5.52
C VAL A 470 -7.46 26.05 4.22
N GLY A 471 -6.93 24.82 4.26
CA GLY A 471 -6.18 24.21 3.17
C GLY A 471 -4.69 24.56 3.21
N VAL A 472 -3.93 24.14 2.19
CA VAL A 472 -2.50 24.45 2.05
C VAL A 472 -2.18 24.87 0.62
N ILE A 473 -1.41 25.95 0.45
CA ILE A 473 -0.95 26.41 -0.87
C ILE A 473 -0.10 25.30 -1.49
N THR A 474 -0.44 24.91 -2.70
CA THR A 474 0.19 23.81 -3.43
C THR A 474 0.38 24.20 -4.87
N PHE A 475 1.55 23.90 -5.41
CA PHE A 475 1.85 24.07 -6.82
C PHE A 475 1.39 22.84 -7.62
N ASP A 476 0.55 23.05 -8.64
CA ASP A 476 0.15 22.02 -9.61
C ASP A 476 1.09 22.07 -10.82
N ALA A 477 2.02 21.12 -10.92
CA ALA A 477 2.98 21.03 -12.00
C ALA A 477 2.35 20.71 -13.38
N SER A 478 1.12 20.20 -13.42
CA SER A 478 0.40 19.97 -14.68
C SER A 478 -0.18 21.26 -15.25
N MET A 479 -0.62 22.19 -14.39
CA MET A 479 -1.20 23.47 -14.80
C MET A 479 -0.28 24.67 -14.60
N ASN A 480 0.90 24.47 -13.99
CA ASN A 480 1.87 25.50 -13.67
C ASN A 480 1.26 26.66 -12.85
N GLU A 481 0.40 26.33 -11.87
CA GLU A 481 -0.28 27.32 -11.03
C GLU A 481 -0.33 26.88 -9.56
N ASN A 482 -0.40 27.86 -8.65
CA ASN A 482 -0.66 27.61 -7.24
C ASN A 482 -2.17 27.54 -6.98
N PHE A 483 -2.57 26.59 -6.13
CA PHE A 483 -3.95 26.46 -5.67
C PHE A 483 -4.01 26.09 -4.20
N GLN A 484 -5.16 26.31 -3.58
CA GLN A 484 -5.40 25.96 -2.20
C GLN A 484 -5.86 24.51 -2.10
N THR A 485 -4.94 23.57 -1.83
CA THR A 485 -5.30 22.16 -1.63
C THR A 485 -6.07 21.98 -0.34
N LYS A 486 -7.29 21.45 -0.46
CA LYS A 486 -8.06 20.93 0.68
C LYS A 486 -8.13 19.41 0.64
N ALA A 487 -8.35 18.80 1.80
CA ALA A 487 -8.52 17.36 1.91
C ALA A 487 -9.63 16.95 2.88
N ALA A 488 -10.27 15.81 2.60
CA ALA A 488 -11.32 15.26 3.45
C ALA A 488 -11.29 13.73 3.47
N VAL A 489 -11.35 13.14 4.66
CA VAL A 489 -11.49 11.68 4.84
C VAL A 489 -12.94 11.26 4.60
N LEU A 490 -13.20 10.49 3.54
CA LEU A 490 -14.54 10.00 3.22
C LEU A 490 -14.96 8.78 4.03
N SER A 491 -14.01 7.90 4.34
CA SER A 491 -14.30 6.66 5.07
C SER A 491 -13.04 6.05 5.65
N THR A 492 -13.19 5.28 6.72
CA THR A 492 -12.14 4.35 7.16
C THR A 492 -12.31 2.97 6.50
N ILE A 493 -11.24 2.20 6.36
CA ILE A 493 -11.27 0.78 5.97
C ILE A 493 -10.59 -0.01 7.08
N SER A 494 -11.29 -0.98 7.64
CA SER A 494 -10.77 -1.81 8.72
C SER A 494 -11.50 -3.14 8.80
N ASP A 495 -10.86 -4.14 9.39
CA ASP A 495 -11.57 -5.35 9.81
C ASP A 495 -12.54 -5.04 10.97
N PHE A 496 -13.24 -6.06 11.49
CA PHE A 496 -14.27 -5.87 12.52
C PHE A 496 -13.71 -5.38 13.87
N PRO A 497 -12.57 -5.89 14.37
CA PRO A 497 -11.84 -5.29 15.50
C PRO A 497 -11.37 -3.85 15.26
N GLY A 498 -10.76 -3.55 14.11
CA GLY A 498 -10.33 -2.20 13.76
C GLY A 498 -11.50 -1.23 13.67
N TYR A 499 -12.64 -1.68 13.14
CA TYR A 499 -13.89 -0.91 13.12
C TYR A 499 -14.29 -0.47 14.52
N ALA A 500 -14.23 -1.38 15.51
CA ALA A 500 -14.55 -1.03 16.90
C ALA A 500 -13.62 0.04 17.46
N ASN A 501 -12.31 -0.12 17.23
CA ASN A 501 -11.32 0.84 17.70
C ASN A 501 -11.49 2.22 17.05
N LEU A 502 -11.83 2.29 15.76
CA LEU A 502 -11.98 3.57 15.05
C LEU A 502 -13.32 4.24 15.37
N SER A 503 -14.43 3.50 15.28
CA SER A 503 -15.78 4.04 15.45
C SER A 503 -16.19 4.23 16.91
N GLY A 504 -15.61 3.45 17.83
CA GLY A 504 -16.09 3.32 19.20
C GLY A 504 -17.33 2.45 19.37
N TRP A 505 -17.91 1.90 18.29
CA TRP A 505 -19.05 0.98 18.37
C TRP A 505 -18.61 -0.42 18.79
N SER A 506 -19.40 -1.07 19.65
CA SER A 506 -19.14 -2.46 20.02
C SER A 506 -19.40 -3.40 18.84
N THR A 507 -18.36 -4.07 18.37
CA THR A 507 -18.46 -5.13 17.35
C THR A 507 -18.58 -6.53 17.96
N LYS A 508 -18.96 -6.60 19.24
CA LYS A 508 -19.11 -7.84 20.00
C LYS A 508 -20.44 -7.88 20.72
N GLY A 509 -20.86 -9.09 21.07
CA GLY A 509 -22.05 -9.29 21.88
C GLY A 509 -23.33 -8.96 21.12
N GLU A 510 -24.30 -8.44 21.87
CA GLU A 510 -25.65 -8.18 21.42
C GLU A 510 -25.76 -7.11 20.31
N TYR A 511 -24.83 -6.14 20.29
CA TYR A 511 -24.83 -4.98 19.42
C TYR A 511 -23.80 -5.06 18.29
N ALA A 512 -23.28 -6.25 18.00
CA ALA A 512 -22.11 -6.37 17.11
C ALA A 512 -22.29 -5.76 15.71
N CYS A 513 -23.51 -5.71 15.17
CA CYS A 513 -23.78 -5.14 13.86
C CYS A 513 -23.94 -3.61 13.92
N PRO A 514 -22.99 -2.83 13.37
CA PRO A 514 -23.07 -1.37 13.40
C PRO A 514 -24.17 -0.80 12.50
N LEU A 515 -24.62 -1.55 11.49
CA LEU A 515 -25.68 -1.13 10.58
C LEU A 515 -27.07 -1.33 11.19
N CYS A 516 -27.28 -2.43 11.93
CA CYS A 516 -28.52 -2.65 12.67
C CYS A 516 -28.60 -1.74 13.91
N ALA A 517 -27.45 -1.43 14.51
CA ALA A 517 -27.34 -0.61 15.70
C ALA A 517 -28.31 -1.06 16.82
N PHE A 518 -29.22 -0.19 17.24
CA PHE A 518 -30.23 -0.49 18.27
C PHE A 518 -31.39 -1.35 17.76
N ASP A 519 -31.59 -1.43 16.44
CA ASP A 519 -32.58 -2.30 15.77
C ASP A 519 -31.99 -3.71 15.46
N LYS A 520 -31.30 -4.22 16.46
CA LYS A 520 -30.64 -5.52 16.55
C LYS A 520 -31.63 -6.69 16.57
N THR A 521 -31.18 -7.81 16.02
CA THR A 521 -31.91 -9.09 16.06
C THR A 521 -30.98 -10.21 16.52
N SER A 522 -30.19 -9.92 17.56
CA SER A 522 -29.23 -10.84 18.16
C SER A 522 -29.93 -11.77 19.14
N LYS A 523 -29.57 -13.05 19.13
CA LYS A 523 -30.06 -14.07 20.07
C LYS A 523 -28.87 -14.79 20.68
N TRP A 524 -28.89 -14.97 22.00
CA TRP A 524 -27.91 -15.81 22.68
C TRP A 524 -28.24 -17.29 22.44
N LEU A 525 -27.24 -18.07 22.03
CA LEU A 525 -27.33 -19.51 21.89
C LEU A 525 -26.80 -20.17 23.15
N ASP A 526 -27.63 -20.94 23.84
CA ASP A 526 -27.33 -21.46 25.17
C ASP A 526 -26.29 -22.58 25.15
N HIS A 527 -26.36 -23.48 24.16
CA HIS A 527 -25.42 -24.60 24.03
C HIS A 527 -24.13 -24.14 23.36
N GLY A 528 -24.23 -23.30 22.32
CA GLY A 528 -23.10 -22.73 21.61
C GLY A 528 -22.35 -21.62 22.36
N ARG A 529 -22.97 -21.04 23.41
CA ARG A 529 -22.46 -19.92 24.23
C ARG A 529 -21.96 -18.74 23.38
N LYS A 530 -22.76 -18.35 22.38
CA LYS A 530 -22.43 -17.27 21.45
C LYS A 530 -23.67 -16.51 21.01
N TRP A 531 -23.47 -15.28 20.56
CA TRP A 531 -24.51 -14.50 19.91
C TRP A 531 -24.68 -14.93 18.44
N CYS A 532 -25.93 -15.10 18.02
CA CYS A 532 -26.35 -15.34 16.65
C CYS A 532 -27.20 -14.15 16.15
N TYR A 533 -27.13 -13.84 14.85
CA TYR A 533 -27.79 -12.67 14.27
C TYR A 533 -28.78 -13.11 13.17
N MET A 534 -30.07 -13.13 13.50
CA MET A 534 -31.08 -13.83 12.68
C MET A 534 -31.81 -12.94 11.65
N GLY A 535 -31.82 -11.62 11.82
CA GLY A 535 -32.59 -10.67 11.01
C GLY A 535 -31.94 -10.22 9.69
N HIS A 536 -31.03 -11.01 9.12
CA HIS A 536 -30.32 -10.64 7.89
C HIS A 536 -31.24 -10.57 6.66
N ARG A 537 -32.38 -11.27 6.67
CA ARG A 537 -33.37 -11.24 5.58
C ARG A 537 -34.04 -9.89 5.39
N ARG A 538 -33.98 -8.99 6.39
CA ARG A 538 -34.50 -7.61 6.32
C ARG A 538 -33.82 -6.76 5.23
N TRP A 539 -32.61 -7.14 4.82
CA TRP A 539 -31.86 -6.45 3.76
C TRP A 539 -32.24 -6.88 2.35
N LEU A 540 -33.09 -7.90 2.19
CA LEU A 540 -33.62 -8.33 0.90
C LEU A 540 -34.81 -7.44 0.48
N GLN A 541 -35.03 -7.33 -0.84
CA GLN A 541 -36.21 -6.66 -1.39
C GLN A 541 -37.50 -7.23 -0.78
N THR A 542 -38.53 -6.40 -0.61
CA THR A 542 -39.76 -6.75 0.13
C THR A 542 -40.53 -7.92 -0.47
N ASP A 543 -40.42 -8.14 -1.78
CA ASP A 543 -41.02 -9.22 -2.55
C ASP A 543 -40.12 -10.47 -2.68
N HIS A 544 -38.90 -10.43 -2.15
CA HIS A 544 -37.93 -11.52 -2.28
C HIS A 544 -38.44 -12.81 -1.59
N CYS A 545 -38.46 -13.93 -2.31
CA CYS A 545 -39.04 -15.20 -1.84
C CYS A 545 -38.49 -15.69 -0.49
N TRP A 546 -37.17 -15.55 -0.24
CA TRP A 546 -36.55 -15.91 1.04
C TRP A 546 -37.11 -15.18 2.26
N ARG A 547 -37.77 -14.02 2.09
CA ARG A 547 -38.45 -13.34 3.20
C ARG A 547 -39.69 -14.11 3.68
N LYS A 548 -40.31 -14.91 2.81
CA LYS A 548 -41.46 -15.77 3.13
C LYS A 548 -41.04 -17.20 3.48
N ASP A 549 -39.78 -17.56 3.26
CA ASP A 549 -39.26 -18.89 3.57
C ASP A 549 -39.11 -19.08 5.09
N THR A 550 -40.12 -19.68 5.72
CA THR A 550 -40.10 -20.00 7.16
C THR A 550 -39.29 -21.26 7.44
N ARG A 551 -39.30 -22.23 6.51
CA ARG A 551 -38.67 -23.54 6.65
C ARG A 551 -37.15 -23.46 6.67
N SER A 552 -36.56 -22.69 5.75
CA SER A 552 -35.10 -22.56 5.61
C SER A 552 -34.47 -21.49 6.50
N PHE A 553 -35.22 -20.82 7.38
CA PHE A 553 -34.68 -19.76 8.23
C PHE A 553 -35.11 -19.92 9.71
N ASP A 554 -35.67 -18.88 10.31
CA ASP A 554 -35.98 -18.78 11.74
C ASP A 554 -37.45 -19.11 12.08
N GLY A 555 -38.15 -19.80 11.18
CA GLY A 555 -39.55 -20.22 11.38
C GLY A 555 -40.57 -19.09 11.22
N ARG A 556 -40.16 -17.89 10.78
CA ARG A 556 -41.04 -16.71 10.67
C ARG A 556 -40.94 -16.07 9.29
N GLU A 557 -41.99 -15.40 8.86
CA GLU A 557 -41.91 -14.48 7.72
C GLU A 557 -41.27 -13.16 8.14
N GLU A 558 -40.42 -12.59 7.27
CA GLU A 558 -39.74 -11.31 7.52
C GLU A 558 -40.41 -10.19 6.72
N LEU A 559 -41.32 -9.45 7.36
CA LEU A 559 -42.04 -8.34 6.75
C LEU A 559 -41.45 -6.96 7.11
N ARG A 560 -40.48 -6.89 8.02
CA ARG A 560 -39.93 -5.61 8.50
C ARG A 560 -39.00 -4.98 7.48
N ASN A 561 -38.91 -3.67 7.47
CA ASN A 561 -37.95 -2.94 6.64
C ASN A 561 -36.51 -3.18 7.10
N ALA A 562 -35.55 -2.95 6.21
CA ALA A 562 -34.13 -2.93 6.55
C ALA A 562 -33.88 -1.90 7.68
N PRO A 563 -33.02 -2.23 8.66
CA PRO A 563 -32.59 -1.25 9.66
C PRO A 563 -32.01 -0.01 9.00
N ILE A 564 -32.33 1.17 9.54
CA ILE A 564 -31.74 2.43 9.08
C ILE A 564 -30.47 2.65 9.90
N PRO A 565 -29.28 2.72 9.27
CA PRO A 565 -28.05 3.00 9.99
C PRO A 565 -28.11 4.37 10.68
N PRO A 566 -27.55 4.51 11.90
CA PRO A 566 -27.60 5.77 12.63
C PRO A 566 -26.87 6.88 11.86
N SER A 567 -27.54 8.02 11.67
CA SER A 567 -26.92 9.21 11.09
C SER A 567 -25.81 9.74 12.01
N GLY A 568 -24.83 10.48 11.48
CA GLY A 568 -23.77 11.01 12.32
C GLY A 568 -24.27 12.03 13.35
N ASP A 569 -25.32 12.80 13.02
CA ASP A 569 -25.98 13.70 13.99
C ASP A 569 -26.64 12.91 15.13
N LEU A 570 -27.29 11.77 14.83
CA LEU A 570 -27.84 10.90 15.88
C LEU A 570 -26.74 10.33 16.78
N VAL A 571 -25.63 9.88 16.19
CA VAL A 571 -24.47 9.38 16.95
C VAL A 571 -23.90 10.47 17.85
N LEU A 572 -23.74 11.70 17.34
CA LEU A 572 -23.29 12.84 18.13
C LEU A 572 -24.25 13.17 19.26
N GLY A 573 -25.55 13.14 19.02
CA GLY A 573 -26.56 13.35 20.06
C GLY A 573 -26.50 12.31 21.17
N GLN A 574 -26.25 11.04 20.83
CA GLN A 574 -26.05 9.95 21.79
C GLN A 574 -24.76 10.11 22.62
N LEU A 575 -23.77 10.81 22.10
CA LEU A 575 -22.44 10.99 22.69
C LEU A 575 -22.18 12.46 23.07
N LYS A 576 -23.24 13.24 23.31
CA LYS A 576 -23.12 14.68 23.60
C LYS A 576 -22.35 14.93 24.90
N ASP A 577 -22.63 14.13 25.93
CA ASP A 577 -22.06 14.24 27.28
C ASP A 577 -20.76 13.42 27.44
N VAL A 578 -20.26 12.85 26.34
CA VAL A 578 -19.01 12.09 26.32
C VAL A 578 -17.91 12.96 25.77
N ASP A 579 -16.87 13.17 26.57
CA ASP A 579 -15.68 13.88 26.12
C ASP A 579 -14.84 13.04 25.16
N PHE A 580 -14.11 13.72 24.28
CA PHE A 580 -13.11 13.06 23.45
C PHE A 580 -11.99 12.50 24.32
N LEU A 581 -11.38 11.40 23.87
CA LEU A 581 -10.25 10.72 24.55
C LEU A 581 -10.60 10.02 25.87
N VAL A 582 -11.87 10.05 26.29
CA VAL A 582 -12.39 9.20 27.38
C VAL A 582 -12.80 7.84 26.81
N ASP A 583 -12.30 6.77 27.44
CA ASP A 583 -12.66 5.39 27.10
C ASP A 583 -13.57 4.75 28.17
N ASN A 584 -14.21 3.63 27.80
CA ASN A 584 -14.97 2.75 28.69
C ASN A 584 -16.29 3.32 29.24
N LEU A 585 -17.19 3.70 28.34
CA LEU A 585 -18.59 3.93 28.70
C LEU A 585 -19.23 2.62 29.19
N GLU A 586 -19.57 2.57 30.48
CA GLU A 586 -20.30 1.45 31.07
C GLU A 586 -21.73 1.38 30.53
N LYS A 587 -22.24 0.15 30.34
CA LYS A 587 -23.63 -0.13 29.91
C LYS A 587 -24.05 0.45 28.55
N SER A 588 -23.13 1.00 27.77
CA SER A 588 -23.38 1.49 26.40
C SER A 588 -22.75 0.58 25.33
N PRO A 589 -23.39 0.43 24.15
CA PRO A 589 -22.75 -0.16 22.97
C PRO A 589 -21.61 0.71 22.44
N TRP A 590 -21.62 2.01 22.71
CA TRP A 590 -20.50 2.89 22.46
C TRP A 590 -19.44 2.73 23.54
N LYS A 591 -18.16 2.73 23.17
CA LYS A 591 -17.01 2.63 24.08
C LYS A 591 -16.20 3.90 24.20
N LYS A 592 -16.36 4.83 23.25
CA LYS A 592 -15.77 6.16 23.23
C LYS A 592 -16.51 7.03 22.22
N LYS A 593 -16.27 8.34 22.29
CA LYS A 593 -16.58 9.28 21.22
C LYS A 593 -15.40 9.35 20.25
N SER A 594 -15.61 8.83 19.04
CA SER A 594 -14.57 8.76 18.01
C SER A 594 -14.01 10.14 17.67
N ILE A 595 -12.68 10.28 17.71
CA ILE A 595 -11.98 11.54 17.40
C ILE A 595 -12.31 12.09 16.01
N PHE A 596 -12.72 11.25 15.05
CA PHE A 596 -13.13 11.70 13.73
C PHE A 596 -14.30 12.68 13.76
N PHE A 597 -15.13 12.67 14.80
CA PHE A 597 -16.19 13.67 14.98
C PHE A 597 -15.68 15.09 15.27
N ARG A 598 -14.38 15.29 15.47
CA ARG A 598 -13.75 16.62 15.44
C ARG A 598 -13.70 17.21 14.02
N LEU A 599 -13.75 16.37 12.98
CA LEU A 599 -13.80 16.82 11.59
C LEU A 599 -15.23 17.31 11.28
N PRO A 600 -15.42 18.58 10.86
CA PRO A 600 -16.76 19.18 10.73
C PRO A 600 -17.72 18.40 9.81
N TYR A 601 -17.17 17.81 8.75
CA TYR A 601 -17.93 17.06 7.75
C TYR A 601 -18.23 15.61 8.16
N TRP A 602 -17.56 15.05 9.17
CA TRP A 602 -17.64 13.62 9.47
C TRP A 602 -19.05 13.15 9.81
N LYS A 603 -19.79 13.94 10.59
CA LYS A 603 -21.18 13.65 10.98
C LYS A 603 -22.13 13.55 9.79
N THR A 604 -21.75 14.16 8.67
CA THR A 604 -22.58 14.25 7.47
C THR A 604 -22.31 13.14 6.46
N LEU A 605 -21.23 12.38 6.64
CA LEU A 605 -20.88 11.29 5.75
C LEU A 605 -21.95 10.19 5.80
N LEU A 606 -22.41 9.78 4.61
CA LEU A 606 -23.36 8.68 4.43
C LEU A 606 -22.79 7.36 4.96
N LEU A 607 -21.49 7.15 4.74
CA LEU A 607 -20.76 5.94 5.10
C LEU A 607 -19.40 6.33 5.70
N ARG A 608 -19.26 6.19 7.02
CA ARG A 608 -18.06 6.61 7.77
C ARG A 608 -16.99 5.52 7.85
N HIS A 609 -17.42 4.26 7.91
CA HIS A 609 -16.55 3.13 8.19
C HIS A 609 -16.91 1.97 7.26
N ASN A 610 -15.93 1.52 6.48
CA ASN A 610 -16.00 0.37 5.59
C ASN A 610 -15.32 -0.83 6.25
N LEU A 611 -15.92 -1.99 6.04
CA LEU A 611 -15.33 -3.25 6.46
C LEU A 611 -14.39 -3.79 5.39
N ASP A 612 -13.23 -4.28 5.82
CA ASP A 612 -12.33 -5.04 4.95
C ASP A 612 -12.98 -6.37 4.56
N VAL A 613 -13.39 -6.45 3.30
CA VAL A 613 -14.05 -7.59 2.70
C VAL A 613 -13.14 -8.82 2.68
N MET A 614 -11.82 -8.66 2.53
CA MET A 614 -10.90 -9.79 2.39
C MET A 614 -10.90 -10.68 3.64
N HIS A 615 -10.83 -10.08 4.82
CA HIS A 615 -10.87 -10.83 6.09
C HIS A 615 -12.24 -11.47 6.32
N ILE A 616 -13.32 -10.77 5.95
CA ILE A 616 -14.69 -11.28 6.10
C ILE A 616 -14.93 -12.46 5.17
N GLU A 617 -14.63 -12.32 3.88
CA GLU A 617 -14.79 -13.38 2.88
C GLU A 617 -13.95 -14.60 3.22
N LYS A 618 -12.68 -14.41 3.59
CA LYS A 618 -11.83 -15.51 4.03
C LYS A 618 -12.48 -16.29 5.18
N ASN A 619 -12.92 -15.59 6.23
CA ASN A 619 -13.54 -16.22 7.38
C ASN A 619 -14.85 -16.92 7.03
N ILE A 620 -15.67 -16.34 6.15
CA ILE A 620 -16.92 -16.96 5.68
C ILE A 620 -16.62 -18.22 4.87
N CYS A 621 -15.72 -18.14 3.90
CA CYS A 621 -15.29 -19.25 3.06
C CYS A 621 -14.73 -20.40 3.90
N ASP A 622 -13.81 -20.12 4.83
CA ASP A 622 -13.22 -21.12 5.72
C ASP A 622 -14.30 -21.84 6.54
N ASN A 623 -15.30 -21.11 7.05
CA ASN A 623 -16.41 -21.69 7.81
C ASN A 623 -17.34 -22.55 6.93
N ILE A 624 -17.65 -22.11 5.71
CA ILE A 624 -18.50 -22.85 4.77
C ILE A 624 -17.80 -24.14 4.35
N VAL A 625 -16.56 -24.04 3.86
CA VAL A 625 -15.76 -25.20 3.42
C VAL A 625 -15.54 -26.17 4.57
N GLY A 626 -15.18 -25.67 5.75
CA GLY A 626 -15.00 -26.51 6.93
C GLY A 626 -16.25 -27.27 7.34
N THR A 627 -17.43 -26.67 7.15
CA THR A 627 -18.72 -27.32 7.44
C THR A 627 -19.10 -28.34 6.37
N LEU A 628 -18.99 -27.98 5.08
CA LEU A 628 -19.34 -28.87 3.97
C LEU A 628 -18.46 -30.12 3.91
N LEU A 629 -17.17 -29.98 4.23
CA LEU A 629 -16.22 -31.09 4.23
C LEU A 629 -16.19 -31.87 5.55
N GLY A 630 -17.04 -31.52 6.53
CA GLY A 630 -17.05 -32.18 7.84
C GLY A 630 -15.71 -32.09 8.58
N GLN A 631 -14.93 -31.03 8.36
CA GLN A 631 -13.59 -30.91 8.95
C GLN A 631 -13.68 -30.81 10.47
N VAL A 632 -13.01 -31.75 11.15
CA VAL A 632 -12.95 -31.82 12.62
C VAL A 632 -12.43 -30.48 13.18
N GLY A 633 -13.16 -29.90 14.13
CA GLY A 633 -12.82 -28.63 14.76
C GLY A 633 -13.16 -27.36 13.95
N LYS A 634 -13.46 -27.48 12.64
CA LYS A 634 -13.81 -26.34 11.77
C LYS A 634 -15.30 -26.33 11.37
N SER A 635 -15.96 -27.48 11.35
CA SER A 635 -17.38 -27.58 11.03
C SER A 635 -18.26 -26.78 12.01
N LYS A 636 -19.22 -26.04 11.45
CA LYS A 636 -20.29 -25.37 12.22
C LYS A 636 -21.49 -26.27 12.49
N ASP A 637 -21.58 -27.43 11.85
CA ASP A 637 -22.51 -28.48 12.24
C ASP A 637 -21.86 -29.35 13.32
N ASN A 638 -22.21 -29.09 14.57
CA ASN A 638 -21.73 -29.83 15.73
C ASN A 638 -22.88 -30.02 16.73
N MET A 639 -22.70 -30.93 17.70
CA MET A 639 -23.73 -31.28 18.68
C MET A 639 -24.33 -30.05 19.39
N LYS A 640 -23.50 -29.06 19.74
CA LYS A 640 -23.98 -27.82 20.39
C LYS A 640 -24.91 -27.03 19.45
N ALA A 641 -24.51 -26.89 18.19
CA ALA A 641 -25.34 -26.21 17.18
C ALA A 641 -26.67 -26.95 16.95
N ARG A 642 -26.68 -28.30 16.91
CA ARG A 642 -27.91 -29.09 16.75
C ARG A 642 -28.87 -28.96 17.94
N LEU A 643 -28.35 -28.95 19.16
CA LEU A 643 -29.15 -28.68 20.37
C LEU A 643 -29.71 -27.25 20.38
N ASP A 644 -28.93 -26.26 19.93
CA ASP A 644 -29.42 -24.90 19.77
C ASP A 644 -30.56 -24.82 18.72
N LEU A 645 -30.43 -25.51 17.58
CA LEU A 645 -31.50 -25.58 16.56
C LEU A 645 -32.78 -26.21 17.13
N GLN A 646 -32.65 -27.32 17.86
CA GLN A 646 -33.77 -27.99 18.54
C GLN A 646 -34.45 -27.03 19.53
N LYS A 647 -33.67 -26.34 20.37
CA LYS A 647 -34.20 -25.34 21.32
C LYS A 647 -34.85 -24.15 20.63
N MET A 648 -34.38 -23.80 19.44
CA MET A 648 -34.97 -22.74 18.61
C MET A 648 -36.25 -23.19 17.90
N GLY A 649 -36.56 -24.49 17.87
CA GLY A 649 -37.73 -25.04 17.17
C GLY A 649 -37.61 -24.90 15.65
N ILE A 650 -36.40 -24.98 15.10
CA ILE A 650 -36.15 -24.86 13.65
C ILE A 650 -35.28 -26.03 13.18
N ARG A 651 -35.38 -26.38 11.89
CA ARG A 651 -34.57 -27.43 11.26
C ARG A 651 -34.64 -28.77 11.97
N GLU A 652 -35.86 -29.29 12.14
CA GLU A 652 -36.08 -30.58 12.80
C GLU A 652 -35.26 -31.71 12.20
N GLU A 653 -35.04 -31.68 10.89
CA GLU A 653 -34.20 -32.63 10.16
C GLU A 653 -32.71 -32.61 10.55
N LEU A 654 -32.25 -31.54 11.22
CA LEU A 654 -30.89 -31.37 11.72
C LEU A 654 -30.78 -31.53 13.25
N ASN A 655 -31.89 -31.76 13.95
CA ASN A 655 -31.87 -31.94 15.39
C ASN A 655 -31.07 -33.19 15.77
N SER A 656 -30.50 -33.19 16.98
CA SER A 656 -29.82 -34.38 17.50
C SER A 656 -30.82 -35.53 17.60
N PRO A 657 -30.48 -36.76 17.16
CA PRO A 657 -31.33 -37.90 17.42
C PRO A 657 -31.49 -38.04 18.93
N GLU A 658 -32.75 -38.16 19.40
CA GLU A 658 -33.03 -38.52 20.79
C GLU A 658 -32.17 -39.74 21.13
N LYS A 659 -31.38 -39.66 22.19
CA LYS A 659 -30.88 -40.90 22.80
C LYS A 659 -32.15 -41.69 23.13
N PRO A 660 -32.33 -42.93 22.62
CA PRO A 660 -33.46 -43.73 23.06
C PRO A 660 -33.40 -43.76 24.59
N SER A 661 -34.49 -43.38 25.23
CA SER A 661 -34.62 -43.51 26.67
C SER A 661 -34.29 -44.96 26.99
N ALA A 662 -33.27 -45.20 27.81
CA ALA A 662 -33.14 -46.45 28.51
C ALA A 662 -34.37 -46.56 29.41
N LYS A 663 -35.47 -47.10 28.86
CA LYS A 663 -36.68 -47.47 29.58
C LYS A 663 -36.78 -48.99 29.54
N GLN A 664 -36.52 -49.51 30.75
CA GLN A 664 -36.92 -50.79 31.35
C GLN A 664 -36.22 -52.05 30.85
#